data_AF-A0A8H6R9F8-F1
#
_entry.id   AF-A0A8H6R9F8-F1
#
_cell.length_a   1.000
_cell.length_b   1.000
_cell.length_c   1.000
_cell.angle_alpha   90.00
_cell.angle_beta   90.00
_cell.angle_gamma   90.00
#
_symmetry.space_group_name_H-M   'P 1'
#
loop_
_entity.id
_entity.type
_entity.pdbx_description
1 polymer ?
#
loop_
_entity_poly.entity_id
_entity_poly.type
_entity_poly.pdbx_seq_one_letter_code
_entity_poly.pdbx_strand_id
1 'polypeptide(L)'
;MPSSKDMNWDTSKWQPLIEDRAFLPWLVNAPTDQEQTRARYLPPQVIAKLEEMWKDNSSATIQDLEKSAGIDDEPAPVLLRYDDAYQYQNVFGPLVKIEADYDRKLKEAQSQDNLIVRWDFGLNNKHLASFVLPKLELGDVKLAVGDEMRLRYTGELRPHWEGVGYVIKIPNNQSDEVTIELRSRGDHKSVPTECTHNFTADYVWKATSFDRMQHAMKTFAVDEMSVSGYIFHRLLGHDVNAAPLKVNMPRKFSVPNLPDLNGSQINAVKSVLQKPLSLIQGPPGTGKTVTSATIIYHLSKMNGGQVLVCAPSNVAVDQLCERIHITGLKVVRVTAKSREDVESNVGFLSLHRQVAMNDTNVELTKLKQLKDELGELSSQDEKKFKALTRAAEREILQNADVICCTCVGAGDPRLAKFKFRTVLIDESTQSAEPECMIPLVLGCKQVVLVGDHQQLGPVIMNKKAAKAGLNQSLFERLVVLGCAPIRLQVQYRMHPCLSEFPSNMFYEGSLQNGITMQQRLRKDVDFPWPVADSPMMFWSNLGNEEISASGTSYLNRTEAQNVEKIVTRFFKAGVSPSAIGIITPYEGQRSYVVQSMQQTGTFKKEHYKEIEVASVDAFQGREKDFIVLSCVRSNDHQGIGFLSDPRRLNVALTRAKYGCVILGNPKVLSKHPLWHYLLLHFKERNCLVEGPLNNLQVSLLQFSRPKTSYRGPQRYQMAYQHANHMAAATGNRMNGRRDGPPGADGSVVGYIPDDVSSVHSSALGGAALPSQYPPMFQGFQESWPQLPAGQRNGPIGDKTHAPPESIAGESVAASEITDVTTNGSVKPGQGGVSLAGLSINDLNKQASLSQSDKLRRYVEGQGAPQPPIGAGRNRSTLEDEDARSVSTAFASQVGVGGYD
;
A
#
# COMPACT_ATOMS: atom_id res chain seq x y z
N MET A 1 -33.61 -9.72 17.56
CA MET A 1 -34.84 -8.91 17.74
C MET A 1 -36.05 -9.77 17.37
N PRO A 2 -37.22 -9.60 18.03
CA PRO A 2 -38.43 -10.36 17.72
C PRO A 2 -38.94 -10.05 16.29
N SER A 3 -39.64 -11.00 15.67
CA SER A 3 -40.10 -10.86 14.28
C SER A 3 -41.15 -9.77 14.12
N SER A 4 -41.04 -8.97 13.06
CA SER A 4 -41.90 -7.83 12.72
C SER A 4 -43.33 -8.18 12.27
N LYS A 5 -43.92 -9.28 12.79
CA LYS A 5 -45.27 -9.74 12.41
C LYS A 5 -46.38 -9.20 13.30
N ASP A 6 -46.06 -8.80 14.53
CA ASP A 6 -47.08 -8.43 15.53
C ASP A 6 -47.30 -6.91 15.67
N MET A 7 -46.64 -6.08 14.86
CA MET A 7 -46.85 -4.63 14.91
C MET A 7 -46.77 -4.01 13.52
N ASN A 8 -47.86 -3.36 13.13
CA ASN A 8 -48.17 -2.94 11.76
C ASN A 8 -47.46 -1.61 11.40
N TRP A 9 -46.14 -1.57 11.60
CA TRP A 9 -45.30 -0.40 11.30
C TRP A 9 -45.21 -0.18 9.79
N ASP A 10 -45.61 1.00 9.34
CA ASP A 10 -45.41 1.45 7.97
C ASP A 10 -43.93 1.77 7.73
N THR A 11 -43.16 0.74 7.36
CA THR A 11 -41.72 0.84 7.07
C THR A 11 -41.38 1.80 5.93
N SER A 12 -42.36 2.21 5.11
CA SER A 12 -42.14 3.24 4.08
C SER A 12 -41.99 4.65 4.65
N LYS A 13 -42.40 4.88 5.91
CA LYS A 13 -42.27 6.14 6.65
C LYS A 13 -41.06 6.19 7.59
N TRP A 14 -40.15 5.22 7.50
CA TRP A 14 -38.93 5.23 8.30
C TRP A 14 -38.04 6.42 7.93
N GLN A 15 -37.52 7.12 8.94
CA GLN A 15 -36.56 8.22 8.80
C GLN A 15 -35.40 8.04 9.80
N PRO A 16 -34.16 8.42 9.45
CA PRO A 16 -33.04 8.41 10.38
C PRO A 16 -33.19 9.54 11.41
N LEU A 17 -32.76 9.32 12.66
CA LEU A 17 -32.74 10.38 13.68
C LEU A 17 -31.67 11.46 13.44
N ILE A 18 -30.72 11.16 12.55
CA ILE A 18 -29.63 12.06 12.13
C ILE A 18 -29.76 12.26 10.62
N GLU A 19 -29.93 13.51 10.20
CA GLU A 19 -30.01 13.94 8.79
C GLU A 19 -29.05 15.11 8.59
N ASP A 20 -28.34 15.16 7.46
CA ASP A 20 -27.31 16.17 7.17
C ASP A 20 -26.25 16.43 8.27
N ARG A 21 -25.92 15.39 9.05
CA ARG A 21 -25.01 15.40 10.22
C ARG A 21 -25.52 16.20 11.43
N ALA A 22 -26.80 16.54 11.47
CA ALA A 22 -27.47 17.06 12.64
C ALA A 22 -28.55 16.07 13.12
N PHE A 23 -28.96 16.17 14.38
CA PHE A 23 -30.20 15.51 14.81
C PHE A 23 -31.41 16.21 14.17
N LEU A 24 -32.49 15.47 13.94
CA LEU A 24 -33.72 16.07 13.42
C LEU A 24 -34.24 17.18 14.36
N PRO A 25 -34.76 18.32 13.85
CA PRO A 25 -35.11 19.48 14.68
C PRO A 25 -36.12 19.20 15.80
N TRP A 26 -37.03 18.24 15.61
CA TRP A 26 -37.99 17.83 16.64
C TRP A 26 -37.37 17.02 17.79
N LEU A 27 -36.17 16.47 17.59
CA LEU A 27 -35.41 15.74 18.60
C LEU A 27 -34.40 16.65 19.30
N VAL A 28 -33.69 17.48 18.53
CA VAL A 28 -32.79 18.53 19.05
C VAL A 28 -33.00 19.79 18.21
N ASN A 29 -33.52 20.84 18.85
CA ASN A 29 -33.69 22.14 18.18
C ASN A 29 -32.35 22.71 17.73
N ALA A 30 -32.29 23.23 16.50
CA ALA A 30 -31.15 24.05 16.07
C ALA A 30 -31.10 25.35 16.89
N PRO A 31 -29.92 25.80 17.35
CA PRO A 31 -29.79 27.07 18.07
C PRO A 31 -30.16 28.25 17.18
N THR A 32 -30.83 29.25 17.76
CA THR A 32 -31.21 30.48 17.05
C THR A 32 -30.00 31.31 16.64
N ASP A 33 -30.14 32.19 15.65
CA ASP A 33 -29.05 33.08 15.21
C ASP A 33 -28.48 33.94 16.37
N GLN A 34 -29.31 34.30 17.35
CA GLN A 34 -28.88 35.04 18.55
C GLN A 34 -28.03 34.18 19.51
N GLU A 35 -28.24 32.86 19.54
CA GLU A 35 -27.45 31.93 20.33
C GLU A 35 -26.15 31.58 19.59
N GLN A 36 -26.22 31.37 18.27
CA GLN A 36 -25.05 31.14 17.43
C GLN A 36 -24.08 32.33 17.43
N THR A 37 -24.59 33.57 17.38
CA THR A 37 -23.74 34.79 17.46
C THR A 37 -23.12 35.03 18.85
N ARG A 38 -23.66 34.42 19.91
CA ARG A 38 -23.06 34.40 21.26
C ARG A 38 -22.09 33.24 21.47
N ALA A 39 -22.12 32.22 20.63
CA ALA A 39 -21.21 31.08 20.72
C ALA A 39 -19.79 31.47 20.31
N ARG A 40 -18.78 30.83 20.93
CA ARG A 40 -17.38 31.00 20.51
C ARG A 40 -17.21 30.37 19.13
N TYR A 41 -16.80 31.17 18.14
CA TYR A 41 -16.44 30.65 16.82
C TYR A 41 -15.23 29.72 16.92
N LEU A 42 -15.40 28.46 16.54
CA LEU A 42 -14.35 27.45 16.50
C LEU A 42 -14.23 26.91 15.06
N PRO A 43 -13.14 27.22 14.34
CA PRO A 43 -12.95 26.65 13.01
C PRO A 43 -12.68 25.14 13.11
N PRO A 44 -13.09 24.32 12.12
CA PRO A 44 -12.99 22.85 12.19
C PRO A 44 -11.58 22.30 12.49
N GLN A 45 -10.53 23.03 12.11
CA GLN A 45 -9.14 22.66 12.41
C GLN A 45 -8.81 22.73 13.92
N VAL A 46 -9.35 23.73 14.63
CA VAL A 46 -9.17 23.87 16.09
C VAL A 46 -9.95 22.78 16.82
N ILE A 47 -11.18 22.48 16.37
CA ILE A 47 -11.98 21.36 16.90
C ILE A 47 -11.22 20.04 16.73
N ALA A 48 -10.67 19.76 15.53
CA ALA A 48 -9.93 18.54 15.27
C ALA A 48 -8.67 18.38 16.14
N LYS A 49 -7.90 19.46 16.38
CA LYS A 49 -6.75 19.40 17.29
C LYS A 49 -7.17 19.25 18.76
N LEU A 50 -8.29 19.87 19.16
CA LEU A 50 -8.81 19.75 20.53
C LEU A 50 -9.27 18.32 20.83
N GLU A 51 -10.00 17.69 19.89
CA GLU A 51 -10.36 16.26 19.91
C GLU A 51 -9.12 15.35 19.97
N GLU A 52 -8.02 15.73 19.30
CA GLU A 52 -6.77 14.99 19.38
C GLU A 52 -6.11 15.12 20.76
N MET A 53 -6.10 16.32 21.36
CA MET A 53 -5.62 16.52 22.73
C MET A 53 -6.48 15.80 23.77
N TRP A 54 -7.81 15.75 23.60
CA TRP A 54 -8.71 15.08 24.54
C TRP A 54 -8.51 13.57 24.66
N LYS A 55 -7.86 12.93 23.68
CA LYS A 55 -7.47 11.50 23.75
C LYS A 55 -6.42 11.24 24.84
N ASP A 56 -5.54 12.21 25.08
CA ASP A 56 -4.42 12.08 26.00
C ASP A 56 -4.63 12.94 27.28
N ASN A 57 -5.48 13.98 27.21
CA ASN A 57 -5.90 14.79 28.35
C ASN A 57 -7.35 15.29 28.15
N SER A 58 -8.32 14.62 28.77
CA SER A 58 -9.75 14.97 28.71
C SER A 58 -10.12 16.34 29.32
N SER A 59 -9.19 17.00 30.02
CA SER A 59 -9.37 18.35 30.57
C SER A 59 -8.78 19.45 29.70
N ALA A 60 -8.15 19.10 28.56
CA ALA A 60 -7.49 20.07 27.68
C ALA A 60 -8.45 21.15 27.17
N THR A 61 -7.94 22.36 27.03
CA THR A 61 -8.69 23.52 26.55
C THR A 61 -8.06 24.10 25.29
N ILE A 62 -8.77 25.02 24.64
CA ILE A 62 -8.25 25.73 23.46
C ILE A 62 -6.98 26.53 23.78
N GLN A 63 -6.77 26.95 25.04
CA GLN A 63 -5.54 27.65 25.45
C GLN A 63 -4.31 26.73 25.48
N ASP A 64 -4.50 25.40 25.54
CA ASP A 64 -3.41 24.42 25.55
C ASP A 64 -2.95 24.06 24.13
N LEU A 65 -3.80 24.30 23.12
CA LEU A 65 -3.43 24.32 21.70
C LEU A 65 -2.45 25.45 21.36
N GLU A 66 -2.64 26.62 21.98
CA GLU A 66 -1.79 27.80 21.77
C GLU A 66 -0.39 27.59 22.37
N LYS A 67 -0.28 26.84 23.48
CA LYS A 67 1.00 26.47 24.12
C LYS A 67 1.76 25.36 23.38
N SER A 68 1.06 24.43 22.74
CA SER A 68 1.65 23.28 22.04
C SER A 68 2.12 23.59 20.61
N ALA A 69 1.72 24.73 20.04
CA ALA A 69 2.08 25.16 18.69
C ALA A 69 3.59 25.43 18.46
N GLY A 70 4.42 25.45 19.51
CA GLY A 70 5.86 25.69 19.42
C GLY A 70 6.74 24.45 19.15
N ILE A 71 6.16 23.25 19.05
CA ILE A 71 6.89 21.99 18.87
C ILE A 71 6.16 21.07 17.85
N ASP A 72 5.96 21.56 16.62
CA ASP A 72 5.52 20.71 15.50
C ASP A 72 6.66 20.64 14.46
N ASP A 73 7.59 19.72 14.69
CA ASP A 73 8.70 19.42 13.79
C ASP A 73 8.14 18.67 12.57
N GLU A 74 7.75 19.41 11.53
CA GLU A 74 7.20 18.79 10.31
C GLU A 74 8.26 17.86 9.66
N PRO A 75 7.91 16.61 9.33
CA PRO A 75 8.88 15.65 8.83
C PRO A 75 9.39 16.04 7.44
N ALA A 76 10.69 15.84 7.20
CA ALA A 76 11.33 16.14 5.93
C ALA A 76 10.62 15.45 4.74
N PRO A 77 10.35 16.16 3.63
CA PRO A 77 9.68 15.59 2.48
C PRO A 77 10.57 14.59 1.72
N VAL A 78 9.93 13.58 1.13
CA VAL A 78 10.55 12.65 0.17
C VAL A 78 11.13 13.44 -1.01
N LEU A 79 12.37 13.12 -1.38
CA LEU A 79 13.11 13.78 -2.44
C LEU A 79 13.12 12.91 -3.70
N LEU A 80 13.22 13.53 -4.88
CA LEU A 80 13.45 12.77 -6.11
C LEU A 80 14.88 12.20 -6.14
N ARG A 81 15.86 13.01 -5.74
CA ARG A 81 17.29 12.66 -5.68
C ARG A 81 17.79 12.74 -4.25
N TYR A 82 18.75 11.89 -3.92
CA TYR A 82 19.40 11.80 -2.61
C TYR A 82 20.91 11.77 -2.81
N ASP A 83 21.67 12.52 -2.01
CA ASP A 83 23.13 12.59 -2.14
C ASP A 83 23.81 11.24 -1.81
N ASP A 84 23.27 10.55 -0.80
CA ASP A 84 23.71 9.22 -0.38
C ASP A 84 22.57 8.41 0.28
N ALA A 85 22.88 7.15 0.62
CA ALA A 85 21.92 6.25 1.25
C ALA A 85 21.63 6.57 2.75
N TYR A 86 22.48 7.37 3.41
CA TYR A 86 22.20 7.87 4.77
C TYR A 86 21.17 8.99 4.74
N GLN A 87 21.25 9.92 3.80
CA GLN A 87 20.23 10.95 3.58
C GLN A 87 18.88 10.30 3.22
N TYR A 88 18.90 9.29 2.34
CA TYR A 88 17.73 8.47 2.05
C TYR A 88 17.12 7.84 3.32
N GLN A 89 17.94 7.22 4.17
CA GLN A 89 17.49 6.65 5.45
C GLN A 89 16.97 7.72 6.41
N ASN A 90 17.60 8.90 6.47
CA ASN A 90 17.22 10.00 7.36
C ASN A 90 15.90 10.66 6.95
N VAL A 91 15.50 10.58 5.68
CA VAL A 91 14.19 11.06 5.20
C VAL A 91 13.11 9.99 5.44
N PHE A 92 13.30 8.76 4.97
CA PHE A 92 12.26 7.73 5.09
C PHE A 92 12.13 7.11 6.49
N GLY A 93 13.21 7.06 7.27
CA GLY A 93 13.24 6.50 8.63
C GLY A 93 12.22 7.15 9.59
N PRO A 94 12.21 8.48 9.73
CA PRO A 94 11.20 9.19 10.51
C PRO A 94 9.77 8.97 9.99
N LEU A 95 9.55 8.95 8.67
CA LEU A 95 8.23 8.73 8.07
C LEU A 95 7.66 7.34 8.41
N VAL A 96 8.49 6.29 8.29
CA VAL A 96 8.12 4.92 8.68
C VAL A 96 7.86 4.83 10.18
N LYS A 97 8.59 5.59 11.02
CA LYS A 97 8.33 5.65 12.47
C LYS A 97 6.99 6.33 12.78
N ILE A 98 6.71 7.48 12.17
CA ILE A 98 5.45 8.23 12.35
C ILE A 98 4.24 7.37 11.96
N GLU A 99 4.33 6.60 10.87
CA GLU A 99 3.29 5.65 10.48
C GLU A 99 3.18 4.49 11.48
N ALA A 100 4.31 3.92 11.94
CA ALA A 100 4.31 2.82 12.92
C ALA A 100 3.70 3.22 14.27
N ASP A 101 4.07 4.38 14.81
CA ASP A 101 3.55 4.92 16.07
C ASP A 101 2.04 5.25 15.95
N TYR A 102 1.60 5.69 14.77
CA TYR A 102 0.18 5.95 14.49
C TYR A 102 -0.65 4.66 14.35
N ASP A 103 -0.17 3.69 13.57
CA ASP A 103 -0.80 2.36 13.44
C ASP A 103 -0.88 1.65 14.80
N ARG A 104 0.17 1.77 15.61
CA ARG A 104 0.18 1.29 16.99
C ARG A 104 -0.90 1.96 17.84
N LYS A 105 -0.93 3.29 17.93
CA LYS A 105 -1.95 4.02 18.73
C LYS A 105 -3.37 3.71 18.25
N LEU A 106 -3.56 3.55 16.93
CA LEU A 106 -4.83 3.16 16.33
C LEU A 106 -5.24 1.74 16.73
N LYS A 107 -4.33 0.76 16.66
CA LYS A 107 -4.59 -0.65 17.01
C LYS A 107 -4.79 -0.86 18.51
N GLU A 108 -3.99 -0.20 19.36
CA GLU A 108 -4.14 -0.27 20.82
C GLU A 108 -5.45 0.37 21.32
N ALA A 109 -5.97 1.39 20.62
CA ALA A 109 -7.29 1.99 20.92
C ALA A 109 -8.51 1.12 20.51
N GLN A 110 -8.29 -0.05 19.89
CA GLN A 110 -9.35 -0.90 19.32
C GLN A 110 -9.83 -2.03 20.24
N SER A 111 -9.40 -2.08 21.51
CA SER A 111 -9.93 -3.03 22.51
C SER A 111 -11.47 -2.98 22.58
N GLN A 112 -12.09 -4.16 22.65
CA GLN A 112 -13.52 -4.36 22.89
C GLN A 112 -13.73 -5.08 24.20
N ASP A 113 -14.48 -4.48 25.12
CA ASP A 113 -14.92 -5.09 26.37
C ASP A 113 -16.31 -5.72 26.25
N ASN A 114 -16.71 -6.50 27.25
CA ASN A 114 -18.04 -7.12 27.38
C ASN A 114 -18.45 -8.02 26.20
N LEU A 115 -17.47 -8.66 25.56
CA LEU A 115 -17.70 -9.62 24.49
C LEU A 115 -18.37 -10.89 25.01
N ILE A 116 -19.24 -11.43 24.16
CA ILE A 116 -19.84 -12.75 24.31
C ILE A 116 -19.04 -13.71 23.42
N VAL A 117 -18.46 -14.74 24.02
CA VAL A 117 -17.61 -15.74 23.36
C VAL A 117 -18.33 -17.07 23.25
N ARG A 118 -18.38 -17.59 22.03
CA ARG A 118 -18.83 -18.94 21.68
C ARG A 118 -17.59 -19.82 21.49
N TRP A 119 -17.47 -20.86 22.30
CA TRP A 119 -16.35 -21.79 22.26
C TRP A 119 -16.66 -22.99 21.34
N ASP A 120 -15.74 -23.27 20.42
CA ASP A 120 -15.72 -24.51 19.63
C ASP A 120 -14.36 -25.22 19.81
N PHE A 121 -14.25 -26.48 19.37
CA PHE A 121 -12.99 -27.22 19.34
C PHE A 121 -12.66 -27.62 17.89
N GLY A 122 -11.49 -27.21 17.40
CA GLY A 122 -11.07 -27.45 16.02
C GLY A 122 -10.67 -28.90 15.77
N LEU A 123 -10.79 -29.34 14.52
CA LEU A 123 -10.32 -30.67 14.07
C LEU A 123 -8.79 -30.87 14.23
N ASN A 124 -8.06 -29.79 14.48
CA ASN A 124 -6.62 -29.76 14.80
C ASN A 124 -6.34 -29.74 16.31
N ASN A 125 -7.31 -30.11 17.16
CA ASN A 125 -7.22 -30.18 18.62
C ASN A 125 -6.90 -28.85 19.33
N LYS A 126 -7.27 -27.70 18.73
CA LYS A 126 -7.12 -26.37 19.32
C LYS A 126 -8.47 -25.76 19.70
N HIS A 127 -8.49 -24.92 20.74
CA HIS A 127 -9.69 -24.16 21.13
C HIS A 127 -9.95 -23.00 20.18
N LEU A 128 -11.19 -22.87 19.75
CA LEU A 128 -11.66 -21.76 18.92
C LEU A 128 -12.57 -20.87 19.76
N ALA A 129 -12.32 -19.57 19.74
CA ALA A 129 -13.18 -18.55 20.33
C ALA A 129 -13.81 -17.74 19.20
N SER A 130 -15.13 -17.83 19.06
CA SER A 130 -15.92 -17.04 18.11
C SER A 130 -16.67 -15.92 18.83
N PHE A 131 -16.58 -14.69 18.36
CA PHE A 131 -17.27 -13.52 18.93
C PHE A 131 -17.52 -12.47 17.86
N VAL A 132 -18.56 -11.65 18.03
CA VAL A 132 -18.81 -10.49 17.16
C VAL A 132 -17.98 -9.32 17.67
N LEU A 133 -17.28 -8.61 16.77
CA LEU A 133 -16.60 -7.35 17.09
C LEU A 133 -17.39 -6.17 16.49
N PRO A 134 -18.18 -5.42 17.27
CA PRO A 134 -18.96 -4.30 16.74
C PRO A 134 -18.09 -3.30 15.97
N LYS A 135 -16.95 -2.85 16.55
CA LYS A 135 -15.99 -1.93 15.88
C LYS A 135 -15.42 -2.45 14.55
N LEU A 136 -15.52 -3.74 14.23
CA LEU A 136 -15.11 -4.29 12.94
C LEU A 136 -16.20 -4.11 11.87
N GLU A 137 -17.48 -4.24 12.23
CA GLU A 137 -18.61 -3.86 11.36
C GLU A 137 -18.61 -2.36 11.04
N LEU A 138 -18.02 -1.55 11.94
CA LEU A 138 -17.94 -0.09 11.79
C LEU A 138 -16.93 0.36 10.73
N GLY A 139 -16.00 -0.49 10.31
CA GLY A 139 -14.92 -0.15 9.35
C GLY A 139 -13.76 0.66 9.93
N ASP A 140 -13.82 1.02 11.22
CA ASP A 140 -12.73 1.67 11.96
C ASP A 140 -11.51 0.75 12.15
N VAL A 141 -11.71 -0.55 11.95
CA VAL A 141 -10.70 -1.58 12.10
C VAL A 141 -10.59 -2.42 10.84
N LYS A 142 -9.36 -2.67 10.38
CA LYS A 142 -9.06 -3.73 9.41
C LYS A 142 -8.43 -4.91 10.15
N LEU A 143 -9.14 -6.03 10.18
CA LEU A 143 -8.68 -7.32 10.70
C LEU A 143 -8.36 -8.23 9.51
N ALA A 144 -7.22 -8.92 9.54
CA ALA A 144 -6.82 -9.89 8.55
C ALA A 144 -6.67 -11.29 9.15
N VAL A 145 -6.89 -12.32 8.32
CA VAL A 145 -6.60 -13.71 8.70
C VAL A 145 -5.09 -13.86 8.97
N GLY A 146 -4.75 -14.38 10.14
CA GLY A 146 -3.39 -14.48 10.67
C GLY A 146 -2.93 -13.28 11.52
N ASP A 147 -3.81 -12.32 11.81
CA ASP A 147 -3.57 -11.31 12.85
C ASP A 147 -3.60 -11.96 14.24
N GLU A 148 -2.87 -11.39 15.20
CA GLU A 148 -2.88 -11.86 16.60
C GLU A 148 -3.81 -11.02 17.46
N MET A 149 -4.64 -11.71 18.24
CA MET A 149 -5.54 -11.09 19.21
C MET A 149 -5.31 -11.70 20.59
N ARG A 150 -5.40 -10.86 21.62
CA ARG A 150 -5.43 -11.29 23.01
C ARG A 150 -6.88 -11.31 23.45
N LEU A 151 -7.32 -12.43 24.01
CA LEU A 151 -8.63 -12.56 24.66
C LEU A 151 -8.38 -12.62 26.16
N ARG A 152 -8.98 -11.70 26.92
CA ARG A 152 -8.91 -11.63 28.38
C ARG A 152 -10.28 -11.91 28.97
N TYR A 153 -10.31 -12.61 30.10
CA TYR A 153 -11.51 -12.81 30.91
C TYR A 153 -11.40 -11.99 32.20
N THR A 154 -12.41 -11.15 32.45
CA THR A 154 -12.47 -10.23 33.61
C THR A 154 -13.75 -10.36 34.43
N GLY A 155 -14.59 -11.37 34.15
CA GLY A 155 -15.79 -11.67 34.93
C GLY A 155 -15.51 -12.40 36.25
N GLU A 156 -16.52 -12.43 37.12
CA GLU A 156 -16.38 -12.92 38.51
C GLU A 156 -16.40 -14.45 38.65
N LEU A 157 -16.88 -15.20 37.65
CA LEU A 157 -17.04 -16.67 37.71
C LEU A 157 -15.72 -17.47 37.77
N ARG A 158 -14.57 -16.81 37.55
CA ARG A 158 -13.24 -17.42 37.53
C ARG A 158 -12.17 -16.38 37.87
N PRO A 159 -10.96 -16.79 38.29
CA PRO A 159 -9.79 -15.92 38.28
C PRO A 159 -9.53 -15.33 36.88
N HIS A 160 -8.88 -14.17 36.83
CA HIS A 160 -8.46 -13.54 35.58
C HIS A 160 -7.65 -14.50 34.70
N TRP A 161 -8.01 -14.54 33.42
CA TRP A 161 -7.35 -15.37 32.42
C TRP A 161 -7.02 -14.53 31.19
N GLU A 162 -5.90 -14.82 30.54
CA GLU A 162 -5.60 -14.31 29.21
C GLU A 162 -5.06 -15.41 28.29
N GLY A 163 -5.51 -15.37 27.03
CA GLY A 163 -5.03 -16.23 25.95
C GLY A 163 -4.70 -15.38 24.73
N VAL A 164 -3.70 -15.81 23.95
CA VAL A 164 -3.38 -15.20 22.65
C VAL A 164 -3.70 -16.21 21.56
N GLY A 165 -4.46 -15.76 20.57
CA GLY A 165 -4.85 -16.55 19.41
C GLY A 165 -4.57 -15.85 18.08
N TYR A 166 -4.72 -16.62 17.01
CA TYR A 166 -4.63 -16.14 15.63
C TYR A 166 -6.02 -16.07 15.02
N VAL A 167 -6.30 -15.01 14.27
CA VAL A 167 -7.56 -14.88 13.54
C VAL A 167 -7.59 -15.88 12.38
N ILE A 168 -8.46 -16.88 12.46
CA ILE A 168 -8.67 -17.85 11.37
C ILE A 168 -9.87 -17.48 10.49
N LYS A 169 -10.82 -16.70 11.03
CA LYS A 169 -12.02 -16.25 10.33
C LYS A 169 -12.28 -14.78 10.66
N ILE A 170 -12.50 -13.98 9.62
CA ILE A 170 -12.99 -12.60 9.70
C ILE A 170 -14.47 -12.55 9.29
N PRO A 171 -15.21 -11.49 9.67
CA PRO A 171 -16.58 -11.30 9.23
C PRO A 171 -16.65 -11.33 7.71
N ASN A 172 -17.56 -12.14 7.19
CA ASN A 172 -17.73 -12.37 5.78
C ASN A 172 -19.21 -12.52 5.46
N ASN A 173 -19.53 -12.80 4.20
CA ASN A 173 -20.92 -12.84 3.75
C ASN A 173 -21.72 -14.03 4.30
N GLN A 174 -21.09 -14.92 5.08
CA GLN A 174 -21.69 -16.07 5.77
C GLN A 174 -21.90 -15.86 7.28
N SER A 175 -21.14 -14.95 7.91
CA SER A 175 -21.04 -14.85 9.37
C SER A 175 -20.36 -13.55 9.79
N ASP A 176 -20.94 -12.86 10.77
CA ASP A 176 -20.40 -11.63 11.37
C ASP A 176 -19.44 -11.91 12.55
N GLU A 177 -19.27 -13.19 12.93
CA GLU A 177 -18.32 -13.61 13.97
C GLU A 177 -16.87 -13.57 13.44
N VAL A 178 -15.99 -12.98 14.24
CA VAL A 178 -14.54 -13.25 14.21
C VAL A 178 -14.33 -14.57 14.93
N THR A 179 -13.54 -15.49 14.34
CA THR A 179 -13.05 -16.68 15.06
C THR A 179 -11.54 -16.59 15.19
N ILE A 180 -11.07 -16.68 16.43
CA ILE A 180 -9.66 -16.84 16.76
C ILE A 180 -9.37 -18.27 17.21
N GLU A 181 -8.25 -18.81 16.77
CA GLU A 181 -7.70 -20.07 17.24
C GLU A 181 -6.66 -19.78 18.32
N LEU A 182 -6.88 -20.28 19.54
CA LEU A 182 -5.96 -20.06 20.65
C LEU A 182 -4.69 -20.90 20.50
N ARG A 183 -3.54 -20.31 20.89
CA ARG A 183 -2.28 -21.04 20.97
C ARG A 183 -2.33 -22.10 22.07
N SER A 184 -1.95 -23.34 21.76
CA SER A 184 -1.52 -24.31 22.76
C SER A 184 -0.31 -23.77 23.52
N ARG A 185 -0.50 -23.47 24.81
CA ARG A 185 0.56 -23.25 25.79
C ARG A 185 0.24 -24.11 27.01
N GLY A 186 0.85 -25.29 27.12
CA GLY A 186 1.08 -26.05 28.37
C GLY A 186 -0.11 -26.52 29.20
N ASP A 187 -1.28 -25.90 29.10
CA ASP A 187 -2.39 -26.15 30.02
C ASP A 187 -3.74 -25.85 29.33
N HIS A 188 -4.16 -26.76 28.45
CA HIS A 188 -5.46 -26.72 27.79
C HIS A 188 -6.64 -26.66 28.79
N LYS A 189 -6.43 -27.14 30.03
CA LYS A 189 -7.41 -27.07 31.13
C LYS A 189 -7.64 -25.64 31.63
N SER A 190 -6.75 -24.70 31.31
CA SER A 190 -6.86 -23.30 31.74
C SER A 190 -7.82 -22.46 30.89
N VAL A 191 -8.24 -22.91 29.70
CA VAL A 191 -9.18 -22.13 28.86
C VAL A 191 -10.57 -22.06 29.55
N PRO A 192 -11.17 -20.88 29.72
CA PRO A 192 -12.45 -20.71 30.41
C PRO A 192 -13.65 -21.02 29.49
N THR A 193 -13.73 -22.25 28.98
CA THR A 193 -14.78 -22.70 28.04
C THR A 193 -16.19 -22.69 28.63
N GLU A 194 -16.30 -22.72 29.96
CA GLU A 194 -17.56 -22.59 30.71
C GLU A 194 -18.04 -21.12 30.83
N CYS A 195 -17.13 -20.15 30.66
CA CYS A 195 -17.45 -18.73 30.66
C CYS A 195 -17.76 -18.26 29.24
N THR A 196 -18.88 -17.54 29.07
CA THR A 196 -19.32 -17.03 27.76
C THR A 196 -19.44 -15.50 27.70
N HIS A 197 -19.39 -14.80 28.83
CA HIS A 197 -19.57 -13.34 28.93
C HIS A 197 -18.37 -12.69 29.62
N ASN A 198 -18.29 -11.36 29.62
CA ASN A 198 -17.25 -10.57 30.29
C ASN A 198 -15.83 -10.89 29.78
N PHE A 199 -15.70 -11.05 28.47
CA PHE A 199 -14.41 -11.10 27.79
C PHE A 199 -14.05 -9.73 27.20
N THR A 200 -12.76 -9.44 27.15
CA THR A 200 -12.17 -8.33 26.41
C THR A 200 -11.30 -8.88 25.30
N ALA A 201 -11.40 -8.37 24.07
CA ALA A 201 -10.46 -8.69 23.01
C ALA A 201 -9.62 -7.47 22.62
N ASP A 202 -8.30 -7.63 22.67
CA ASP A 202 -7.31 -6.61 22.30
C ASP A 202 -6.55 -7.02 21.04
N TYR A 203 -6.18 -6.04 20.23
CA TYR A 203 -5.27 -6.24 19.10
C TYR A 203 -3.83 -6.34 19.60
N VAL A 204 -3.12 -7.42 19.23
CA VAL A 204 -1.68 -7.52 19.50
C VAL A 204 -0.95 -6.83 18.36
N TRP A 205 -0.67 -5.54 18.52
CA TRP A 205 0.14 -4.80 17.56
C TRP A 205 1.55 -5.40 17.43
N LYS A 206 2.10 -5.34 16.21
CA LYS A 206 3.44 -5.85 15.90
C LYS A 206 4.21 -4.90 15.01
N ALA A 207 5.35 -4.46 15.49
CA ALA A 207 6.31 -3.65 14.74
C ALA A 207 6.92 -4.36 13.50
N THR A 208 6.74 -5.68 13.33
CA THR A 208 7.53 -6.51 12.40
C THR A 208 7.60 -6.03 10.94
N SER A 209 6.55 -5.41 10.41
CA SER A 209 6.58 -4.79 9.07
C SER A 209 7.48 -3.56 9.05
N PHE A 210 7.29 -2.64 9.99
CA PHE A 210 8.05 -1.42 10.19
C PHE A 210 9.52 -1.71 10.55
N ASP A 211 9.78 -2.66 11.44
CA ASP A 211 11.14 -3.13 11.78
C ASP A 211 11.91 -3.60 10.54
N ARG A 212 11.25 -4.36 9.65
CA ARG A 212 11.85 -4.85 8.41
C ARG A 212 12.10 -3.73 7.41
N MET A 213 11.20 -2.74 7.32
CA MET A 213 11.43 -1.52 6.53
C MET A 213 12.64 -0.73 7.05
N GLN A 214 12.70 -0.45 8.36
CA GLN A 214 13.82 0.24 9.00
C GLN A 214 15.14 -0.52 8.81
N HIS A 215 15.12 -1.85 8.98
CA HIS A 215 16.29 -2.70 8.77
C HIS A 215 16.75 -2.68 7.31
N ALA A 216 15.83 -2.72 6.34
CA ALA A 216 16.18 -2.64 4.92
C ALA A 216 16.84 -1.30 4.57
N MET A 217 16.31 -0.18 5.06
CA MET A 217 16.93 1.13 4.85
C MET A 217 18.32 1.23 5.49
N LYS A 218 18.50 0.69 6.70
CA LYS A 218 19.82 0.59 7.34
C LYS A 218 20.80 -0.28 6.54
N THR A 219 20.36 -1.42 6.01
CA THR A 219 21.19 -2.30 5.19
C THR A 219 21.55 -1.63 3.85
N PHE A 220 20.64 -0.87 3.24
CA PHE A 220 20.94 -0.06 2.04
C PHE A 220 22.01 1.02 2.30
N ALA A 221 22.03 1.62 3.49
CA ALA A 221 23.01 2.62 3.88
C ALA A 221 24.38 2.04 4.30
N VAL A 222 24.43 0.81 4.82
CA VAL A 222 25.64 0.24 5.47
C VAL A 222 26.26 -0.95 4.71
N ASP A 223 25.48 -1.77 4.00
CA ASP A 223 25.99 -2.89 3.19
C ASP A 223 26.09 -2.48 1.72
N GLU A 224 27.27 -2.09 1.25
CA GLU A 224 27.56 -1.81 -0.16
C GLU A 224 27.26 -3.01 -1.09
N MET A 225 27.22 -4.23 -0.54
CA MET A 225 26.89 -5.47 -1.26
C MET A 225 25.40 -5.85 -1.14
N SER A 226 24.56 -4.93 -0.64
CA SER A 226 23.09 -5.09 -0.58
C SER A 226 22.44 -4.95 -1.96
N VAL A 227 22.98 -4.11 -2.83
CA VAL A 227 22.54 -3.93 -4.23
C VAL A 227 23.75 -3.70 -5.14
N SER A 228 23.60 -3.91 -6.46
CA SER A 228 24.62 -3.49 -7.42
C SER A 228 24.74 -1.96 -7.50
N GLY A 229 25.95 -1.43 -7.71
CA GLY A 229 26.20 0.01 -7.81
C GLY A 229 25.34 0.75 -8.85
N TYR A 230 24.97 0.12 -9.97
CA TYR A 230 24.00 0.70 -10.91
C TYR A 230 22.63 0.89 -10.27
N ILE A 231 22.11 -0.14 -9.58
CA ILE A 231 20.82 -0.05 -8.88
C ILE A 231 20.90 0.96 -7.74
N PHE A 232 21.98 0.97 -6.95
CA PHE A 232 22.24 1.95 -5.89
C PHE A 232 22.07 3.39 -6.40
N HIS A 233 22.83 3.77 -7.43
CA HIS A 233 22.77 5.11 -8.01
C HIS A 233 21.40 5.44 -8.64
N ARG A 234 20.75 4.49 -9.32
CA ARG A 234 19.38 4.73 -9.86
C ARG A 234 18.34 4.91 -8.76
N LEU A 235 18.45 4.19 -7.64
CA LEU A 235 17.55 4.37 -6.49
C LEU A 235 17.76 5.74 -5.84
N LEU A 236 19.00 6.22 -5.72
CA LEU A 236 19.29 7.59 -5.26
C LEU A 236 18.92 8.69 -6.28
N GLY A 237 18.47 8.33 -7.48
CA GLY A 237 18.10 9.29 -8.54
C GLY A 237 19.30 9.92 -9.27
N HIS A 238 20.49 9.32 -9.15
CA HIS A 238 21.68 9.75 -9.87
C HIS A 238 21.61 9.36 -11.35
N ASP A 239 22.21 10.20 -12.20
CA ASP A 239 22.30 9.95 -13.63
C ASP A 239 23.47 8.99 -13.93
N VAL A 240 23.14 7.71 -14.08
CA VAL A 240 24.06 6.63 -14.46
C VAL A 240 23.56 5.89 -15.70
N ASN A 241 24.46 5.72 -16.68
CA ASN A 241 24.21 4.98 -17.90
C ASN A 241 24.18 3.47 -17.64
N ALA A 242 23.17 2.78 -18.15
CA ALA A 242 23.08 1.33 -18.07
C ALA A 242 24.04 0.69 -19.09
N ALA A 243 25.06 -0.04 -18.61
CA ALA A 243 25.73 -1.01 -19.47
C ALA A 243 24.72 -2.12 -19.84
N PRO A 244 24.48 -2.40 -21.14
CA PRO A 244 23.55 -3.45 -21.54
C PRO A 244 24.07 -4.81 -21.07
N LEU A 245 23.20 -5.62 -20.48
CA LEU A 245 23.57 -6.96 -20.04
C LEU A 245 23.86 -7.83 -21.28
N LYS A 246 25.05 -8.42 -21.34
CA LYS A 246 25.38 -9.44 -22.36
C LYS A 246 24.65 -10.73 -21.99
N VAL A 247 23.53 -11.00 -22.67
CA VAL A 247 22.69 -12.18 -22.44
C VAL A 247 22.34 -12.87 -23.75
N ASN A 248 22.43 -14.20 -23.76
CA ASN A 248 22.02 -15.04 -24.88
C ASN A 248 20.48 -15.12 -24.91
N MET A 249 19.85 -14.33 -25.78
CA MET A 249 18.40 -14.28 -25.89
C MET A 249 17.81 -15.64 -26.29
N PRO A 250 16.68 -16.07 -25.69
CA PRO A 250 16.03 -17.32 -26.06
C PRO A 250 15.49 -17.26 -27.50
N ARG A 251 15.57 -18.38 -28.24
CA ARG A 251 15.08 -18.49 -29.62
C ARG A 251 13.56 -18.38 -29.75
N LYS A 252 12.83 -18.71 -28.68
CA LYS A 252 11.38 -18.58 -28.55
C LYS A 252 11.05 -18.02 -27.17
N PHE A 253 10.12 -17.07 -27.11
CA PHE A 253 9.67 -16.50 -25.83
C PHE A 253 8.49 -17.25 -25.20
N SER A 254 7.84 -18.15 -25.97
CA SER A 254 6.80 -19.08 -25.50
C SER A 254 7.30 -19.92 -24.32
N VAL A 255 6.48 -20.04 -23.26
CA VAL A 255 6.79 -20.80 -22.05
C VAL A 255 5.76 -21.93 -21.90
N PRO A 256 6.16 -23.15 -21.46
CA PRO A 256 5.23 -24.26 -21.26
C PRO A 256 4.03 -23.86 -20.40
N ASN A 257 2.83 -24.29 -20.83
CA ASN A 257 1.55 -24.10 -20.15
C ASN A 257 1.12 -22.64 -19.89
N LEU A 258 1.83 -21.64 -20.44
CA LEU A 258 1.38 -20.26 -20.47
C LEU A 258 0.79 -19.88 -21.84
N PRO A 259 -0.15 -18.92 -21.91
CA PRO A 259 -0.62 -18.37 -23.17
C PRO A 259 0.50 -17.75 -24.00
N ASP A 260 0.37 -17.81 -25.32
CA ASP A 260 1.28 -17.09 -26.23
C ASP A 260 1.23 -15.57 -25.99
N LEU A 261 2.41 -14.95 -26.05
CA LEU A 261 2.58 -13.53 -25.79
C LEU A 261 2.30 -12.69 -27.04
N ASN A 262 1.62 -11.55 -26.87
CA ASN A 262 1.48 -10.55 -27.92
C ASN A 262 2.75 -9.67 -28.06
N GLY A 263 2.84 -8.89 -29.14
CA GLY A 263 4.01 -8.06 -29.43
C GLY A 263 4.45 -7.11 -28.30
N SER A 264 3.51 -6.51 -27.57
CA SER A 264 3.86 -5.63 -26.43
C SER A 264 4.47 -6.40 -25.25
N GLN A 265 3.98 -7.61 -25.00
CA GLN A 265 4.51 -8.51 -23.96
C GLN A 265 5.87 -9.10 -24.36
N ILE A 266 6.05 -9.50 -25.62
CA ILE A 266 7.36 -9.96 -26.15
C ILE A 266 8.40 -8.84 -26.05
N ASN A 267 8.03 -7.61 -26.41
CA ASN A 267 8.92 -6.44 -26.28
C ASN A 267 9.29 -6.16 -24.81
N ALA A 268 8.35 -6.33 -23.88
CA ALA A 268 8.62 -6.24 -22.44
C ALA A 268 9.61 -7.32 -21.99
N VAL A 269 9.36 -8.60 -22.28
CA VAL A 269 10.29 -9.70 -21.94
C VAL A 269 11.68 -9.43 -22.52
N LYS A 270 11.76 -9.07 -23.81
CA LYS A 270 13.02 -8.76 -24.50
C LYS A 270 13.80 -7.63 -23.82
N SER A 271 13.15 -6.49 -23.56
CA SER A 271 13.82 -5.35 -22.92
C SER A 271 14.19 -5.62 -21.46
N VAL A 272 13.42 -6.44 -20.74
CA VAL A 272 13.67 -6.73 -19.32
C VAL A 272 14.90 -7.60 -19.13
N LEU A 273 15.04 -8.67 -19.94
CA LEU A 273 16.18 -9.58 -19.84
C LEU A 273 17.53 -8.85 -20.03
N GLN A 274 17.55 -7.81 -20.87
CA GLN A 274 18.75 -7.06 -21.24
C GLN A 274 19.12 -5.89 -20.30
N LYS A 275 18.26 -5.55 -19.33
CA LYS A 275 18.43 -4.38 -18.45
C LYS A 275 18.57 -4.76 -16.96
N PRO A 276 19.44 -4.09 -16.19
CA PRO A 276 19.56 -4.28 -14.74
C PRO A 276 18.41 -3.65 -13.93
N LEU A 277 17.68 -2.66 -14.47
CA LEU A 277 16.46 -2.13 -13.88
C LEU A 277 15.42 -1.97 -15.00
N SER A 278 14.22 -2.49 -14.77
CA SER A 278 13.07 -2.32 -15.68
C SER A 278 11.80 -2.03 -14.91
N LEU A 279 11.00 -1.09 -15.43
CA LEU A 279 9.64 -0.84 -14.98
C LEU A 279 8.68 -1.37 -16.05
N ILE A 280 7.65 -2.13 -15.65
CA ILE A 280 6.56 -2.55 -16.53
C ILE A 280 5.27 -1.92 -16.04
N GLN A 281 4.67 -1.05 -16.86
CA GLN A 281 3.30 -0.58 -16.62
C GLN A 281 2.33 -1.55 -17.29
N GLY A 282 1.42 -2.13 -16.51
CA GLY A 282 0.38 -3.01 -17.05
C GLY A 282 -1.02 -2.55 -16.66
N PRO A 283 -1.73 -1.85 -17.57
CA PRO A 283 -3.15 -1.55 -17.43
C PRO A 283 -4.00 -2.81 -17.15
N PRO A 284 -5.23 -2.65 -16.61
CA PRO A 284 -6.14 -3.75 -16.32
C PRO A 284 -6.33 -4.71 -17.50
N GLY A 285 -6.26 -6.02 -17.22
CA GLY A 285 -6.47 -7.07 -18.23
C GLY A 285 -5.32 -7.29 -19.23
N THR A 286 -4.20 -6.57 -19.14
CA THR A 286 -3.09 -6.66 -20.13
C THR A 286 -2.15 -7.87 -19.98
N GLY A 287 -2.46 -8.79 -19.05
CA GLY A 287 -1.64 -9.98 -18.82
C GLY A 287 -0.33 -9.72 -18.07
N LYS A 288 -0.31 -8.77 -17.11
CA LYS A 288 0.82 -8.52 -16.20
C LYS A 288 1.42 -9.82 -15.67
N THR A 289 0.64 -10.59 -14.91
CA THR A 289 1.08 -11.82 -14.24
C THR A 289 1.61 -12.89 -15.20
N VAL A 290 1.05 -13.00 -16.42
CA VAL A 290 1.55 -13.91 -17.47
C VAL A 290 2.90 -13.44 -18.00
N THR A 291 3.06 -12.13 -18.18
CA THR A 291 4.33 -11.51 -18.59
C THR A 291 5.39 -11.65 -17.49
N SER A 292 5.03 -11.39 -16.23
CA SER A 292 5.88 -11.60 -15.04
C SER A 292 6.34 -13.05 -14.94
N ALA A 293 5.43 -14.03 -15.02
CA ALA A 293 5.77 -15.45 -15.00
C ALA A 293 6.70 -15.87 -16.16
N THR A 294 6.49 -15.32 -17.36
CA THR A 294 7.38 -15.55 -18.51
C THR A 294 8.77 -14.97 -18.30
N ILE A 295 8.86 -13.75 -17.75
CA ILE A 295 10.12 -13.10 -17.37
C ILE A 295 10.88 -13.95 -16.34
N ILE A 296 10.19 -14.41 -15.30
CA ILE A 296 10.76 -15.24 -14.23
C ILE A 296 11.28 -16.58 -14.79
N TYR A 297 10.54 -17.21 -15.70
CA TYR A 297 10.98 -18.44 -16.36
C TYR A 297 12.29 -18.27 -17.13
N HIS A 298 12.37 -17.26 -17.99
CA HIS A 298 13.59 -17.01 -18.75
C HIS A 298 14.75 -16.59 -17.84
N LEU A 299 14.52 -15.76 -16.82
CA LEU A 299 15.56 -15.36 -15.85
C LEU A 299 16.11 -16.56 -15.05
N SER A 300 15.24 -17.45 -14.57
CA SER A 300 15.62 -18.68 -13.87
C SER A 300 16.49 -19.58 -14.77
N LYS A 301 16.06 -19.83 -16.02
CA LYS A 301 16.80 -20.70 -16.94
C LYS A 301 18.08 -20.08 -17.50
N MET A 302 18.17 -18.76 -17.62
CA MET A 302 19.34 -18.07 -18.21
C MET A 302 20.43 -17.76 -17.18
N ASN A 303 20.07 -17.32 -15.97
CA ASN A 303 21.05 -16.87 -14.97
C ASN A 303 21.55 -18.00 -14.05
N GLY A 304 20.94 -19.20 -14.10
CA GLY A 304 21.35 -20.36 -13.29
C GLY A 304 21.23 -20.14 -11.77
N GLY A 305 20.45 -19.16 -11.35
CA GLY A 305 20.33 -18.71 -9.97
C GLY A 305 18.88 -18.40 -9.61
N GLN A 306 18.60 -18.46 -8.31
CA GLN A 306 17.26 -18.35 -7.77
C GLN A 306 16.65 -16.96 -8.00
N VAL A 307 15.40 -16.93 -8.45
CA VAL A 307 14.64 -15.68 -8.62
C VAL A 307 13.80 -15.43 -7.37
N LEU A 308 13.94 -14.25 -6.77
CA LEU A 308 13.03 -13.78 -5.73
C LEU A 308 11.83 -13.07 -6.36
N VAL A 309 10.63 -13.44 -5.94
CA VAL A 309 9.37 -12.92 -6.46
C VAL A 309 8.54 -12.40 -5.31
N CYS A 310 8.23 -11.11 -5.36
CA CYS A 310 7.51 -10.40 -4.30
C CYS A 310 6.26 -9.68 -4.83
N ALA A 311 5.32 -9.42 -3.92
CA ALA A 311 4.23 -8.45 -4.07
C ALA A 311 3.78 -7.99 -2.68
N PRO A 312 3.14 -6.82 -2.52
CA PRO A 312 2.64 -6.37 -1.22
C PRO A 312 1.61 -7.33 -0.60
N SER A 313 0.64 -7.78 -1.40
CA SER A 313 -0.49 -8.58 -0.91
C SER A 313 -0.28 -10.08 -1.12
N ASN A 314 -0.70 -10.89 -0.14
CA ASN A 314 -0.63 -12.36 -0.25
C ASN A 314 -1.39 -12.90 -1.48
N VAL A 315 -2.51 -12.27 -1.86
CA VAL A 315 -3.30 -12.68 -3.03
C VAL A 315 -2.52 -12.49 -4.33
N ALA A 316 -1.80 -11.37 -4.49
CA ALA A 316 -0.96 -11.15 -5.66
C ALA A 316 0.22 -12.13 -5.72
N VAL A 317 0.86 -12.42 -4.57
CA VAL A 317 1.91 -13.45 -4.49
C VAL A 317 1.36 -14.82 -4.89
N ASP A 318 0.19 -15.20 -4.39
CA ASP A 318 -0.41 -16.52 -4.62
C ASP A 318 -0.83 -16.70 -6.09
N GLN A 319 -1.45 -15.68 -6.71
CA GLN A 319 -1.76 -15.66 -8.15
C GLN A 319 -0.50 -15.80 -9.02
N LEU A 320 0.58 -15.11 -8.66
CA LEU A 320 1.83 -15.18 -9.42
C LEU A 320 2.54 -16.52 -9.19
N CYS A 321 2.51 -17.06 -7.96
CA CYS A 321 3.03 -18.38 -7.60
C CYS A 321 2.37 -19.50 -8.42
N GLU A 322 1.03 -19.49 -8.55
CA GLU A 322 0.27 -20.42 -9.39
C GLU A 322 0.74 -20.37 -10.86
N ARG A 323 0.87 -19.16 -11.43
CA ARG A 323 1.30 -18.94 -12.82
C ARG A 323 2.74 -19.34 -13.09
N ILE A 324 3.62 -19.25 -12.10
CA ILE A 324 5.01 -19.72 -12.21
C ILE A 324 5.05 -21.25 -12.09
N HIS A 325 4.30 -21.84 -11.18
CA HIS A 325 4.30 -23.28 -10.94
C HIS A 325 3.91 -24.09 -12.19
N ILE A 326 2.86 -23.67 -12.91
CA ILE A 326 2.42 -24.36 -14.14
C ILE A 326 3.49 -24.39 -15.25
N THR A 327 4.53 -23.54 -15.20
CA THR A 327 5.66 -23.58 -16.15
C THR A 327 6.63 -24.75 -15.93
N GLY A 328 6.47 -25.50 -14.83
CA GLY A 328 7.35 -26.61 -14.44
C GLY A 328 8.60 -26.21 -13.65
N LEU A 329 8.66 -24.98 -13.13
CA LEU A 329 9.72 -24.55 -12.21
C LEU A 329 9.46 -25.06 -10.79
N LYS A 330 10.54 -25.28 -10.03
CA LYS A 330 10.50 -25.55 -8.59
C LYS A 330 10.21 -24.27 -7.81
N VAL A 331 8.94 -24.06 -7.45
CA VAL A 331 8.48 -22.87 -6.73
C VAL A 331 8.32 -23.18 -5.23
N VAL A 332 8.81 -22.27 -4.38
CA VAL A 332 8.61 -22.32 -2.92
C VAL A 332 7.92 -21.04 -2.45
N ARG A 333 6.75 -21.19 -1.82
CA ARG A 333 5.97 -20.08 -1.25
C ARG A 333 6.31 -19.91 0.23
N VAL A 334 7.03 -18.85 0.59
CA VAL A 334 7.33 -18.53 1.99
C VAL A 334 6.20 -17.69 2.56
N THR A 335 5.47 -18.25 3.52
CA THR A 335 4.41 -17.58 4.30
C THR A 335 4.93 -17.10 5.65
N ALA A 336 4.30 -16.07 6.21
CA ALA A 336 4.50 -15.72 7.62
C ALA A 336 3.98 -16.85 8.51
N LYS A 337 4.60 -17.07 9.68
CA LYS A 337 4.23 -18.16 10.59
C LYS A 337 2.78 -18.10 11.07
N SER A 338 2.24 -16.90 11.28
CA SER A 338 0.83 -16.69 11.63
C SER A 338 -0.15 -16.98 10.49
N ARG A 339 0.33 -17.40 9.31
CA ARG A 339 -0.45 -17.76 8.13
C ARG A 339 -0.16 -19.17 7.61
N GLU A 340 0.46 -20.03 8.42
CA GLU A 340 0.74 -21.42 8.00
C GLU A 340 -0.55 -22.27 8.01
N ASP A 341 -1.47 -22.01 8.94
CA ASP A 341 -2.79 -22.64 9.02
C ASP A 341 -3.85 -22.02 8.08
N VAL A 342 -3.48 -21.04 7.23
CA VAL A 342 -4.43 -20.33 6.35
C VAL A 342 -4.52 -21.02 4.99
N GLU A 343 -5.74 -21.38 4.59
CA GLU A 343 -6.00 -22.00 3.30
C GLU A 343 -5.66 -21.07 2.12
N SER A 344 -5.06 -21.65 1.08
CA SER A 344 -4.75 -21.00 -0.19
C SER A 344 -4.64 -22.05 -1.28
N ASN A 345 -5.02 -21.68 -2.51
CA ASN A 345 -4.94 -22.56 -3.69
C ASN A 345 -3.49 -23.02 -3.97
N VAL A 346 -2.49 -22.23 -3.55
CA VAL A 346 -1.06 -22.58 -3.66
C VAL A 346 -0.48 -23.11 -2.33
N GLY A 347 -1.32 -23.51 -1.38
CA GLY A 347 -0.89 -23.98 -0.07
C GLY A 347 0.06 -25.18 -0.13
N PHE A 348 -0.08 -26.06 -1.13
CA PHE A 348 0.84 -27.19 -1.38
C PHE A 348 2.25 -26.75 -1.79
N LEU A 349 2.42 -25.53 -2.30
CA LEU A 349 3.73 -24.93 -2.60
C LEU A 349 4.34 -24.23 -1.39
N SER A 350 3.67 -24.17 -0.24
CA SER A 350 4.19 -23.46 0.93
C SER A 350 5.43 -24.17 1.50
N LEU A 351 6.39 -23.40 2.02
CA LEU A 351 7.60 -23.96 2.62
C LEU A 351 7.27 -24.94 3.75
N HIS A 352 6.30 -24.61 4.61
CA HIS A 352 5.91 -25.46 5.73
C HIS A 352 5.21 -26.76 5.26
N ARG A 353 4.39 -26.74 4.20
CA ARG A 353 3.78 -27.96 3.65
C ARG A 353 4.80 -28.81 2.90
N GLN A 354 5.73 -28.20 2.15
CA GLN A 354 6.83 -28.92 1.51
C GLN A 354 7.73 -29.62 2.54
N VAL A 355 8.08 -28.97 3.66
CA VAL A 355 8.78 -29.63 4.78
C VAL A 355 7.93 -30.74 5.38
N ALA A 356 6.63 -30.51 5.58
CA ALA A 356 5.71 -31.48 6.19
C ALA A 356 5.40 -32.71 5.31
N MET A 357 5.72 -32.65 4.00
CA MET A 357 5.61 -33.71 2.99
C MET A 357 6.98 -34.28 2.59
N ASN A 358 8.08 -33.84 3.20
CA ASN A 358 9.43 -34.26 2.85
C ASN A 358 9.84 -35.50 3.65
N ASP A 359 9.49 -36.68 3.15
CA ASP A 359 9.73 -37.97 3.81
C ASP A 359 11.21 -38.41 3.82
N THR A 360 12.15 -37.62 3.27
CA THR A 360 13.58 -37.96 3.26
C THR A 360 14.19 -38.02 4.66
N ASN A 361 13.62 -37.29 5.63
CA ASN A 361 14.11 -37.25 7.00
C ASN A 361 13.17 -38.00 7.96
N VAL A 362 13.43 -39.30 8.12
CA VAL A 362 12.66 -40.21 9.00
C VAL A 362 12.63 -39.74 10.46
N GLU A 363 13.69 -39.09 10.98
CA GLU A 363 13.70 -38.58 12.35
C GLU A 363 12.77 -37.36 12.50
N LEU A 364 12.78 -36.44 11.53
CA LEU A 364 11.86 -35.31 11.50
C LEU A 364 10.39 -35.78 11.40
N THR A 365 10.11 -36.80 10.57
CA THR A 365 8.76 -37.39 10.44
C THR A 365 8.30 -38.02 11.75
N LYS A 366 9.16 -38.78 12.45
CA LYS A 366 8.84 -39.35 13.78
C LYS A 366 8.60 -38.28 14.84
N LEU A 367 9.46 -37.26 14.89
CA LEU A 367 9.29 -36.14 15.83
C LEU A 367 8.02 -35.33 15.55
N LYS A 368 7.63 -35.21 14.27
CA LYS A 368 6.36 -34.58 13.88
C LYS A 368 5.17 -35.42 14.32
N GLN A 369 5.15 -36.72 14.02
CA GLN A 369 4.08 -37.63 14.49
C GLN A 369 3.93 -37.61 16.01
N LEU A 370 5.04 -37.71 16.74
CA LEU A 370 5.05 -37.62 18.20
C LEU A 370 4.48 -36.29 18.72
N LYS A 371 4.73 -35.19 18.01
CA LYS A 371 4.19 -33.86 18.32
C LYS A 371 2.70 -33.74 18.01
N ASP A 372 2.25 -34.32 16.90
CA ASP A 372 0.85 -34.33 16.48
C ASP A 372 0.00 -35.23 17.40
N GLU A 373 0.58 -36.31 17.94
CA GLU A 373 -0.05 -37.23 18.90
C GLU A 373 -0.09 -36.70 20.34
N LEU A 374 1.01 -36.10 20.83
CA LEU A 374 1.14 -35.64 22.22
C LEU A 374 0.82 -34.14 22.41
N GLY A 375 0.68 -33.38 21.32
CA GLY A 375 0.54 -31.91 21.31
C GLY A 375 1.83 -31.14 21.62
N GLU A 376 2.68 -31.66 22.49
CA GLU A 376 3.98 -31.08 22.88
C GLU A 376 5.12 -32.10 22.79
N LEU A 377 6.37 -31.61 22.70
CA LEU A 377 7.59 -32.43 22.68
C LEU A 377 8.44 -32.16 23.92
N SER A 378 9.28 -33.15 24.30
CA SER A 378 10.31 -32.95 25.32
C SER A 378 11.23 -31.79 24.94
N SER A 379 11.87 -31.12 25.92
CA SER A 379 12.75 -29.98 25.64
C SER A 379 13.94 -30.34 24.72
N GLN A 380 14.41 -31.60 24.78
CA GLN A 380 15.45 -32.12 23.90
C GLN A 380 14.92 -32.38 22.48
N ASP A 381 13.74 -33.00 22.38
CA ASP A 381 13.15 -33.37 21.10
C ASP A 381 12.59 -32.16 20.35
N GLU A 382 12.03 -31.16 21.05
CA GLU A 382 11.65 -29.88 20.48
C GLU A 382 12.88 -29.11 19.94
N LYS A 383 14.06 -29.25 20.58
CA LYS A 383 15.33 -28.68 20.09
C LYS A 383 15.82 -29.41 18.83
N LYS A 384 15.77 -30.74 18.80
CA LYS A 384 16.08 -31.55 17.60
C LYS A 384 15.11 -31.25 16.46
N PHE A 385 13.80 -31.28 16.72
CA PHE A 385 12.74 -30.97 15.77
C PHE A 385 12.96 -29.61 15.11
N LYS A 386 13.23 -28.57 15.90
CA LYS A 386 13.59 -27.23 15.39
C LYS A 386 14.87 -27.22 14.54
N ALA A 387 15.89 -27.99 14.89
CA ALA A 387 17.12 -28.09 14.11
C ALA A 387 16.90 -28.79 12.77
N LEU A 388 16.22 -29.95 12.77
CA LEU A 388 15.89 -30.72 11.57
C LEU A 388 14.92 -29.95 10.64
N THR A 389 13.91 -29.28 11.20
CA THR A 389 13.00 -28.40 10.45
C THR A 389 13.78 -27.30 9.74
N ARG A 390 14.70 -26.62 10.42
CA ARG A 390 15.56 -25.58 9.83
C ARG A 390 16.54 -26.12 8.77
N ALA A 391 16.91 -27.40 8.84
CA ALA A 391 17.72 -28.06 7.83
C ALA A 391 16.89 -28.33 6.57
N ALA A 392 15.71 -28.94 6.72
CA ALA A 392 14.76 -29.20 5.63
C ALA A 392 14.28 -27.89 4.97
N GLU A 393 13.94 -26.85 5.76
CA GLU A 393 13.61 -25.51 5.25
C GLU A 393 14.74 -24.96 4.38
N ARG A 394 16.00 -25.09 4.82
CA ARG A 394 17.17 -24.62 4.08
C ARG A 394 17.38 -25.39 2.79
N GLU A 395 17.27 -26.70 2.82
CA GLU A 395 17.44 -27.57 1.66
C GLU A 395 16.40 -27.26 0.57
N ILE A 396 15.12 -27.20 0.95
CA ILE A 396 14.02 -26.85 0.04
C ILE A 396 14.23 -25.43 -0.54
N LEU A 397 14.59 -24.47 0.31
CA LEU A 397 14.89 -23.11 -0.14
C LEU A 397 16.12 -23.04 -1.05
N GLN A 398 17.17 -23.85 -0.86
CA GLN A 398 18.36 -23.89 -1.72
C GLN A 398 18.09 -24.55 -3.08
N ASN A 399 17.21 -25.54 -3.12
CA ASN A 399 16.88 -26.33 -4.31
C ASN A 399 15.76 -25.73 -5.18
N ALA A 400 15.20 -24.58 -4.78
CA ALA A 400 14.15 -23.88 -5.51
C ALA A 400 14.69 -23.12 -6.75
N ASP A 401 13.95 -23.14 -7.86
CA ASP A 401 14.17 -22.24 -8.99
C ASP A 401 13.70 -20.82 -8.64
N VAL A 402 12.60 -20.72 -7.89
CA VAL A 402 11.89 -19.48 -7.58
C VAL A 402 11.37 -19.48 -6.14
N ILE A 403 11.59 -18.40 -5.41
CA ILE A 403 11.04 -18.16 -4.07
C ILE A 403 10.00 -17.04 -4.15
N CYS A 404 8.76 -17.33 -3.75
CA CYS A 404 7.64 -16.40 -3.72
C CYS A 404 7.30 -16.01 -2.28
N CYS A 405 7.26 -14.71 -1.96
CA CYS A 405 6.85 -14.19 -0.65
C CYS A 405 6.24 -12.78 -0.77
N THR A 406 5.72 -12.19 0.31
CA THR A 406 5.36 -10.77 0.27
C THR A 406 6.61 -9.87 0.37
N CYS A 407 6.53 -8.59 0.01
CA CYS A 407 7.64 -7.65 0.15
C CYS A 407 8.20 -7.64 1.59
N VAL A 408 7.34 -7.44 2.59
CA VAL A 408 7.70 -7.63 4.02
C VAL A 408 8.20 -9.06 4.31
N GLY A 409 7.61 -10.07 3.67
CA GLY A 409 7.98 -11.47 3.80
C GLY A 409 9.42 -11.79 3.37
N ALA A 410 10.03 -11.01 2.48
CA ALA A 410 11.43 -11.18 2.07
C ALA A 410 12.41 -10.97 3.24
N GLY A 411 12.04 -10.14 4.23
CA GLY A 411 12.80 -9.95 5.48
C GLY A 411 12.61 -11.08 6.52
N ASP A 412 12.14 -12.27 6.13
CA ASP A 412 12.03 -13.42 7.03
C ASP A 412 13.43 -13.96 7.40
N PRO A 413 13.72 -14.27 8.68
CA PRO A 413 15.02 -14.81 9.11
C PRO A 413 15.48 -16.08 8.37
N ARG A 414 14.55 -16.84 7.77
CA ARG A 414 14.87 -18.01 6.92
C ARG A 414 15.56 -17.61 5.62
N LEU A 415 15.26 -16.42 5.09
CA LEU A 415 15.82 -15.86 3.87
C LEU A 415 17.07 -14.99 4.11
N ALA A 416 17.34 -14.56 5.33
CA ALA A 416 18.43 -13.60 5.66
C ALA A 416 19.86 -14.04 5.27
N LYS A 417 20.09 -15.33 4.99
CA LYS A 417 21.39 -15.85 4.51
C LYS A 417 21.44 -16.11 3.00
N PHE A 418 20.34 -15.87 2.28
CA PHE A 418 20.27 -15.98 0.83
C PHE A 418 20.59 -14.62 0.21
N LYS A 419 21.19 -14.63 -0.99
CA LYS A 419 21.39 -13.42 -1.80
C LYS A 419 20.75 -13.64 -3.17
N PHE A 420 19.84 -12.77 -3.57
CA PHE A 420 19.01 -12.87 -4.76
C PHE A 420 19.51 -11.88 -5.81
N ARG A 421 20.25 -12.40 -6.81
CA ARG A 421 20.74 -11.59 -7.95
C ARG A 421 19.59 -10.93 -8.70
N THR A 422 18.47 -11.63 -8.82
CA THR A 422 17.32 -11.24 -9.62
C THR A 422 16.08 -11.16 -8.76
N VAL A 423 15.42 -10.00 -8.76
CA VAL A 423 14.20 -9.72 -7.98
C VAL A 423 13.12 -9.19 -8.92
N LEU A 424 11.93 -9.79 -8.87
CA LEU A 424 10.71 -9.23 -9.48
C LEU A 424 9.73 -8.86 -8.38
N ILE A 425 9.20 -7.64 -8.43
CA ILE A 425 8.13 -7.16 -7.54
C ILE A 425 6.91 -6.85 -8.41
N ASP A 426 5.83 -7.63 -8.25
CA ASP A 426 4.54 -7.38 -8.92
C ASP A 426 3.60 -6.57 -8.02
N GLU A 427 2.68 -5.83 -8.64
CA GLU A 427 1.85 -4.79 -8.01
C GLU A 427 2.68 -3.80 -7.14
N SER A 428 3.92 -3.50 -7.54
CA SER A 428 4.88 -2.67 -6.78
C SER A 428 4.42 -1.22 -6.55
N THR A 429 3.39 -0.77 -7.27
CA THR A 429 2.75 0.53 -7.07
C THR A 429 1.85 0.57 -5.83
N GLN A 430 1.42 -0.58 -5.29
CA GLN A 430 0.67 -0.66 -4.03
C GLN A 430 1.57 -0.63 -2.78
N SER A 431 2.89 -0.77 -2.93
CA SER A 431 3.86 -0.77 -1.83
C SER A 431 4.43 0.63 -1.58
N ALA A 432 4.59 0.99 -0.31
CA ALA A 432 5.41 2.14 0.07
C ALA A 432 6.86 1.85 -0.31
N GLU A 433 7.63 2.88 -0.65
CA GLU A 433 9.01 2.69 -1.10
C GLU A 433 9.92 1.93 -0.11
N PRO A 434 9.90 2.19 1.22
CA PRO A 434 10.62 1.38 2.21
C PRO A 434 10.22 -0.09 2.26
N GLU A 435 8.99 -0.45 1.87
CA GLU A 435 8.53 -1.84 1.78
C GLU A 435 9.13 -2.54 0.54
N CYS A 436 9.17 -1.85 -0.60
CA CYS A 436 9.84 -2.31 -1.82
C CYS A 436 11.34 -2.54 -1.63
N MET A 437 12.00 -1.81 -0.72
CA MET A 437 13.43 -1.97 -0.46
C MET A 437 13.79 -3.29 0.24
N ILE A 438 12.87 -3.89 0.99
CA ILE A 438 13.11 -5.13 1.77
C ILE A 438 13.66 -6.28 0.90
N PRO A 439 13.04 -6.66 -0.24
CA PRO A 439 13.60 -7.68 -1.13
C PRO A 439 14.83 -7.21 -1.93
N LEU A 440 15.00 -5.90 -2.17
CA LEU A 440 16.09 -5.39 -3.01
C LEU A 440 17.45 -5.47 -2.32
N VAL A 441 17.53 -5.18 -1.02
CA VAL A 441 18.78 -5.22 -0.24
C VAL A 441 19.35 -6.63 -0.02
N LEU A 442 18.68 -7.66 -0.52
CA LEU A 442 19.15 -9.04 -0.49
C LEU A 442 20.16 -9.35 -1.62
N GLY A 443 20.96 -8.38 -2.08
CA GLY A 443 22.00 -8.57 -3.10
C GLY A 443 21.55 -8.35 -4.54
N CYS A 444 20.51 -7.55 -4.77
CA CYS A 444 19.89 -7.40 -6.09
C CYS A 444 20.84 -6.76 -7.13
N LYS A 445 20.95 -7.41 -8.30
CA LYS A 445 21.71 -6.92 -9.47
C LYS A 445 20.86 -6.79 -10.73
N GLN A 446 19.64 -7.34 -10.73
CA GLN A 446 18.64 -7.17 -11.77
C GLN A 446 17.25 -7.08 -11.14
N VAL A 447 16.59 -5.92 -11.24
CA VAL A 447 15.26 -5.66 -10.69
C VAL A 447 14.22 -5.44 -11.79
N VAL A 448 13.05 -6.04 -11.59
CA VAL A 448 11.86 -5.81 -12.41
C VAL A 448 10.73 -5.34 -11.49
N LEU A 449 10.32 -4.08 -11.62
CA LEU A 449 9.15 -3.56 -10.90
C LEU A 449 7.96 -3.56 -11.86
N VAL A 450 6.88 -4.24 -11.49
CA VAL A 450 5.68 -4.42 -12.29
C VAL A 450 4.51 -3.81 -11.52
N GLY A 451 3.74 -2.95 -12.15
CA GLY A 451 2.66 -2.23 -11.48
C GLY A 451 1.83 -1.36 -12.43
N ASP A 452 1.03 -0.48 -11.86
CA ASP A 452 0.28 0.52 -12.61
C ASP A 452 -0.07 1.72 -11.73
N HIS A 453 0.63 2.84 -11.93
CA HIS A 453 0.45 4.08 -11.17
C HIS A 453 -0.91 4.78 -11.42
N GLN A 454 -1.69 4.27 -12.39
CA GLN A 454 -3.07 4.69 -12.62
C GLN A 454 -4.10 3.87 -11.83
N GLN A 455 -3.65 2.81 -11.13
CA GLN A 455 -4.42 2.08 -10.12
C GLN A 455 -3.94 2.48 -8.71
N LEU A 456 -4.52 1.87 -7.68
CA LEU A 456 -4.27 2.24 -6.28
C LEU A 456 -2.79 2.23 -5.89
N GLY A 457 -2.40 3.28 -5.16
CA GLY A 457 -1.10 3.41 -4.50
C GLY A 457 -1.08 2.80 -3.08
N PRO A 458 0.01 2.97 -2.32
CA PRO A 458 0.09 2.50 -0.94
C PRO A 458 -0.91 3.20 0.00
N VAL A 459 -1.40 2.43 0.99
CA VAL A 459 -2.30 2.93 2.03
C VAL A 459 -1.46 3.41 3.22
N ILE A 460 -1.35 4.73 3.37
CA ILE A 460 -0.70 5.39 4.51
C ILE A 460 -1.80 6.00 5.38
N MET A 461 -1.85 5.64 6.66
CA MET A 461 -2.89 6.07 7.60
C MET A 461 -2.58 7.44 8.20
N ASN A 462 -1.31 7.71 8.53
CA ASN A 462 -0.88 8.98 9.10
C ASN A 462 -0.81 10.07 8.00
N LYS A 463 -1.65 11.09 8.15
CA LYS A 463 -1.74 12.20 7.19
C LYS A 463 -0.47 13.04 7.07
N LYS A 464 0.35 13.17 8.13
CA LYS A 464 1.65 13.88 8.07
C LYS A 464 2.64 13.07 7.23
N ALA A 465 2.77 11.76 7.50
CA ALA A 465 3.65 10.88 6.72
C ALA A 465 3.22 10.78 5.24
N ALA A 466 1.91 10.70 4.97
CA ALA A 466 1.37 10.71 3.62
C ALA A 466 1.69 12.02 2.87
N LYS A 467 1.50 13.18 3.50
CA LYS A 467 1.81 14.50 2.91
C LYS A 467 3.29 14.70 2.63
N ALA A 468 4.17 14.19 3.50
CA ALA A 468 5.61 14.21 3.28
C ALA A 468 6.07 13.22 2.19
N GLY A 469 5.17 12.43 1.59
CA GLY A 469 5.44 11.63 0.39
C GLY A 469 5.61 10.12 0.62
N LEU A 470 5.36 9.60 1.83
CA LEU A 470 5.37 8.14 2.07
C LEU A 470 4.31 7.39 1.24
N ASN A 471 3.32 8.12 0.70
CA ASN A 471 2.29 7.60 -0.20
C ASN A 471 2.74 7.47 -1.67
N GLN A 472 3.97 7.89 -2.00
CA GLN A 472 4.58 7.65 -3.32
C GLN A 472 5.29 6.30 -3.32
N SER A 473 4.97 5.46 -4.31
CA SER A 473 5.68 4.20 -4.52
C SER A 473 7.03 4.40 -5.21
N LEU A 474 7.97 3.47 -4.99
CA LEU A 474 9.26 3.45 -5.68
C LEU A 474 9.11 3.46 -7.21
N PHE A 475 8.07 2.78 -7.72
CA PHE A 475 7.75 2.77 -9.14
C PHE A 475 7.41 4.18 -9.64
N GLU A 476 6.56 4.92 -8.93
CA GLU A 476 6.17 6.29 -9.30
C GLU A 476 7.36 7.25 -9.24
N ARG A 477 8.18 7.20 -8.17
CA ARG A 477 9.38 8.06 -8.05
C ARG A 477 10.36 7.81 -9.19
N LEU A 478 10.61 6.54 -9.55
CA LEU A 478 11.48 6.20 -10.68
C LEU A 478 10.91 6.66 -12.04
N VAL A 479 9.58 6.63 -12.24
CA VAL A 479 8.94 7.20 -13.44
C VAL A 479 9.12 8.73 -13.51
N VAL A 480 9.01 9.44 -12.38
CA VAL A 480 9.26 10.89 -12.30
C VAL A 480 10.73 11.23 -12.58
N LEU A 481 11.66 10.38 -12.12
CA LEU A 481 13.10 10.42 -12.47
C LEU A 481 13.41 10.04 -13.93
N GLY A 482 12.42 9.89 -14.79
CA GLY A 482 12.62 9.61 -16.22
C GLY A 482 12.90 8.14 -16.56
N CYS A 483 12.69 7.19 -15.63
CA CYS A 483 12.67 5.76 -15.98
C CYS A 483 11.40 5.46 -16.79
N ALA A 484 11.50 5.47 -18.12
CA ALA A 484 10.37 5.17 -19.00
C ALA A 484 9.84 3.73 -18.76
N PRO A 485 8.59 3.55 -18.32
CA PRO A 485 8.03 2.23 -18.10
C PRO A 485 7.61 1.57 -19.42
N ILE A 486 7.84 0.26 -19.54
CA ILE A 486 7.40 -0.52 -20.69
C ILE A 486 5.91 -0.79 -20.50
N ARG A 487 5.06 -0.19 -21.34
CA ARG A 487 3.60 -0.34 -21.25
C ARG A 487 3.11 -1.58 -22.00
N LEU A 488 2.37 -2.45 -21.33
CA LEU A 488 1.58 -3.51 -21.99
C LEU A 488 0.32 -2.88 -22.59
N GLN A 489 0.02 -3.16 -23.87
CA GLN A 489 -0.94 -2.35 -24.64
C GLN A 489 -2.28 -3.03 -24.95
N VAL A 490 -2.38 -4.35 -24.83
CA VAL A 490 -3.56 -5.12 -25.29
C VAL A 490 -4.26 -5.78 -24.10
N GLN A 491 -5.54 -5.49 -23.88
CA GLN A 491 -6.35 -6.03 -22.78
C GLN A 491 -7.17 -7.26 -23.19
N TYR A 492 -7.28 -8.24 -22.28
CA TYR A 492 -7.95 -9.54 -22.48
C TYR A 492 -9.01 -9.86 -21.40
N ARG A 493 -9.47 -8.84 -20.64
CA ARG A 493 -10.46 -9.00 -19.57
C ARG A 493 -11.87 -8.62 -20.04
N MET A 494 -12.03 -7.37 -20.43
CA MET A 494 -13.30 -6.66 -20.53
C MET A 494 -13.94 -6.76 -21.93
N HIS A 495 -15.27 -6.68 -22.00
CA HIS A 495 -15.97 -6.27 -23.22
C HIS A 495 -15.45 -4.90 -23.70
N PRO A 496 -15.25 -4.66 -25.02
CA PRO A 496 -14.69 -3.41 -25.52
C PRO A 496 -15.35 -2.12 -24.99
N CYS A 497 -16.68 -2.08 -24.85
CA CYS A 497 -17.38 -0.89 -24.31
C CYS A 497 -17.00 -0.57 -22.86
N LEU A 498 -16.70 -1.57 -22.03
CA LEU A 498 -16.28 -1.39 -20.63
C LEU A 498 -14.86 -0.84 -20.54
N SER A 499 -14.01 -1.19 -21.52
CA SER A 499 -12.62 -0.74 -21.59
C SER A 499 -12.46 0.68 -22.13
N GLU A 500 -13.47 1.20 -22.84
CA GLU A 500 -13.39 2.44 -23.62
C GLU A 500 -13.15 3.67 -22.72
N PHE A 501 -14.01 3.88 -21.72
CA PHE A 501 -13.84 5.01 -20.80
C PHE A 501 -12.52 4.93 -20.01
N PRO A 502 -12.14 3.79 -19.37
CA PRO A 502 -10.84 3.68 -18.72
C PRO A 502 -9.64 3.90 -19.65
N SER A 503 -9.67 3.38 -20.88
CA SER A 503 -8.62 3.60 -21.88
C SER A 503 -8.43 5.09 -22.15
N ASN A 504 -9.50 5.78 -22.50
CA ASN A 504 -9.47 7.19 -22.89
C ASN A 504 -9.11 8.10 -21.71
N MET A 505 -9.62 7.81 -20.52
CA MET A 505 -9.45 8.68 -19.34
C MET A 505 -8.17 8.45 -18.55
N PHE A 506 -7.64 7.23 -18.48
CA PHE A 506 -6.47 6.90 -17.63
C PHE A 506 -5.23 6.43 -18.41
N TYR A 507 -5.37 6.07 -19.68
CA TYR A 507 -4.29 5.50 -20.51
C TYR A 507 -4.18 6.19 -21.88
N GLU A 508 -4.61 7.44 -21.98
CA GLU A 508 -4.49 8.29 -23.18
C GLU A 508 -5.09 7.67 -24.47
N GLY A 509 -6.08 6.77 -24.34
CA GLY A 509 -6.67 6.03 -25.47
C GLY A 509 -5.79 4.91 -26.03
N SER A 510 -4.64 4.63 -25.40
CA SER A 510 -3.63 3.68 -25.91
C SER A 510 -3.93 2.19 -25.62
N LEU A 511 -4.96 1.89 -24.82
CA LEU A 511 -5.33 0.51 -24.48
C LEU A 511 -6.17 -0.12 -25.60
N GLN A 512 -5.62 -1.16 -26.21
CA GLN A 512 -6.22 -1.92 -27.32
C GLN A 512 -6.99 -3.14 -26.81
N ASN A 513 -7.98 -3.59 -27.58
CA ASN A 513 -8.79 -4.76 -27.27
C ASN A 513 -8.25 -6.02 -27.95
N GLY A 514 -7.72 -6.97 -27.17
CA GLY A 514 -7.31 -8.29 -27.65
C GLY A 514 -8.46 -9.29 -27.73
N ILE A 515 -9.68 -8.86 -27.42
CA ILE A 515 -10.90 -9.65 -27.37
C ILE A 515 -12.03 -8.86 -28.01
N THR A 516 -12.84 -9.54 -28.81
CA THR A 516 -13.96 -8.97 -29.56
C THR A 516 -15.21 -8.77 -28.69
N MET A 517 -16.16 -7.96 -29.18
CA MET A 517 -17.47 -7.80 -28.54
C MET A 517 -18.19 -9.15 -28.41
N GLN A 518 -18.18 -9.97 -29.46
CA GLN A 518 -18.85 -11.27 -29.51
C GLN A 518 -18.29 -12.25 -28.46
N GLN A 519 -16.98 -12.23 -28.21
CA GLN A 519 -16.32 -13.05 -27.17
C GLN A 519 -16.61 -12.59 -25.72
N ARG A 520 -17.31 -11.46 -25.55
CA ARG A 520 -17.69 -10.89 -24.25
C ARG A 520 -19.17 -10.52 -24.17
N LEU A 521 -20.00 -11.00 -25.09
CA LEU A 521 -21.45 -10.83 -25.07
C LEU A 521 -22.13 -12.16 -24.67
N ARG A 522 -22.70 -12.20 -23.46
CA ARG A 522 -23.38 -13.38 -22.89
C ARG A 522 -24.87 -13.39 -23.29
N LYS A 523 -25.16 -13.88 -24.49
CA LYS A 523 -26.55 -14.03 -25.01
C LYS A 523 -27.38 -15.08 -24.27
N ASP A 524 -26.73 -15.93 -23.50
CA ASP A 524 -27.32 -16.91 -22.58
C ASP A 524 -27.86 -16.28 -21.28
N VAL A 525 -27.46 -15.05 -20.96
CA VAL A 525 -27.86 -14.34 -19.74
C VAL A 525 -28.95 -13.31 -20.06
N ASP A 526 -30.21 -13.65 -19.77
CA ASP A 526 -31.37 -12.74 -19.88
C ASP A 526 -31.34 -11.63 -18.81
N PHE A 527 -30.52 -10.61 -19.03
CA PHE A 527 -30.45 -9.39 -18.22
C PHE A 527 -30.90 -8.16 -19.03
N PRO A 528 -31.73 -7.26 -18.47
CA PRO A 528 -32.29 -6.11 -19.19
C PRO A 528 -31.26 -4.98 -19.35
N TRP A 529 -30.24 -5.21 -20.17
CA TRP A 529 -29.30 -4.16 -20.56
C TRP A 529 -30.04 -3.08 -21.39
N PRO A 530 -29.87 -1.77 -21.10
CA PRO A 530 -30.54 -0.70 -21.86
C PRO A 530 -30.23 -0.70 -23.36
N VAL A 531 -29.04 -1.18 -23.72
CA VAL A 531 -28.58 -1.38 -25.09
C VAL A 531 -28.00 -2.79 -25.19
N ALA A 532 -28.57 -3.64 -26.04
CA ALA A 532 -28.28 -5.08 -26.07
C ALA A 532 -26.80 -5.43 -26.28
N ASP A 533 -26.10 -4.70 -27.15
CA ASP A 533 -24.68 -4.92 -27.47
C ASP A 533 -23.70 -4.12 -26.56
N SER A 534 -24.22 -3.37 -25.58
CA SER A 534 -23.43 -2.65 -24.57
C SER A 534 -23.83 -3.11 -23.17
N PRO A 535 -23.18 -4.17 -22.62
CA PRO A 535 -23.51 -4.74 -21.31
C PRO A 535 -23.01 -3.85 -20.14
N MET A 536 -23.49 -2.61 -20.11
CA MET A 536 -23.24 -1.65 -19.04
C MET A 536 -24.44 -0.73 -18.84
N MET A 537 -24.68 -0.34 -17.59
CA MET A 537 -25.64 0.72 -17.28
C MET A 537 -25.26 1.51 -16.03
N PHE A 538 -25.63 2.79 -16.02
CA PHE A 538 -25.67 3.62 -14.83
C PHE A 538 -27.15 3.78 -14.46
N TRP A 539 -27.57 3.19 -13.34
CA TRP A 539 -28.91 3.29 -12.82
C TRP A 539 -28.98 4.42 -11.79
N SER A 540 -29.75 5.46 -12.15
CA SER A 540 -29.94 6.68 -11.37
C SER A 540 -30.79 6.41 -10.12
N ASN A 541 -30.17 6.53 -8.95
CA ASN A 541 -30.82 6.36 -7.66
C ASN A 541 -30.75 7.68 -6.87
N LEU A 542 -31.91 8.20 -6.44
CA LEU A 542 -32.01 9.49 -5.75
C LEU A 542 -32.30 9.36 -4.23
N GLY A 543 -32.10 8.18 -3.64
CA GLY A 543 -32.26 7.98 -2.20
C GLY A 543 -31.14 8.65 -1.40
N ASN A 544 -31.45 9.12 -0.18
CA ASN A 544 -30.51 9.87 0.68
C ASN A 544 -29.38 8.97 1.22
N GLU A 545 -28.24 9.58 1.56
CA GLU A 545 -27.17 8.92 2.31
C GLU A 545 -27.46 8.96 3.82
N GLU A 546 -27.15 7.87 4.52
CA GLU A 546 -27.24 7.75 5.97
C GLU A 546 -25.86 7.51 6.57
N ILE A 547 -25.61 7.99 7.78
CA ILE A 547 -24.44 7.59 8.57
C ILE A 547 -24.70 6.18 9.10
N SER A 548 -23.77 5.25 8.89
CA SER A 548 -23.89 3.89 9.42
C SER A 548 -23.74 3.84 10.94
N ALA A 549 -24.05 2.70 11.56
CA ALA A 549 -23.92 2.46 13.01
C ALA A 549 -22.52 2.81 13.59
N SER A 550 -21.52 2.95 12.72
CA SER A 550 -20.16 3.38 13.00
C SER A 550 -19.98 4.83 13.43
N GLY A 551 -20.86 5.73 12.98
CA GLY A 551 -20.58 7.18 12.96
C GLY A 551 -19.55 7.62 11.89
N THR A 552 -18.64 6.74 11.45
CA THR A 552 -17.51 7.07 10.55
C THR A 552 -17.70 6.72 9.07
N SER A 553 -18.66 5.85 8.73
CA SER A 553 -18.98 5.39 7.38
C SER A 553 -20.43 5.75 6.97
N TYR A 554 -20.77 5.52 5.69
CA TYR A 554 -22.08 5.80 5.11
C TYR A 554 -22.75 4.54 4.54
N LEU A 555 -24.08 4.58 4.44
CA LEU A 555 -24.91 3.61 3.71
C LEU A 555 -26.02 4.32 2.92
N ASN A 556 -26.61 3.62 1.95
CA ASN A 556 -27.75 4.12 1.16
C ASN A 556 -28.71 2.95 0.91
N ARG A 557 -29.87 2.99 1.58
CA ARG A 557 -30.85 1.89 1.56
C ARG A 557 -31.47 1.69 0.17
N THR A 558 -31.73 2.77 -0.56
CA THR A 558 -32.29 2.71 -1.92
C THR A 558 -31.31 2.04 -2.88
N GLU A 559 -30.01 2.37 -2.80
CA GLU A 559 -28.99 1.64 -3.55
C GLU A 559 -28.92 0.17 -3.16
N ALA A 560 -28.88 -0.17 -1.86
CA ALA A 560 -28.77 -1.55 -1.41
C ALA A 560 -29.95 -2.44 -1.85
N GLN A 561 -31.19 -1.93 -1.78
CA GLN A 561 -32.37 -2.61 -2.32
C GLN A 561 -32.28 -2.82 -3.84
N ASN A 562 -31.68 -1.89 -4.58
CA ASN A 562 -31.51 -2.02 -6.03
C ASN A 562 -30.34 -2.96 -6.39
N VAL A 563 -29.29 -3.06 -5.55
CA VAL A 563 -28.26 -4.13 -5.63
C VAL A 563 -28.92 -5.50 -5.53
N GLU A 564 -29.78 -5.73 -4.53
CA GLU A 564 -30.49 -7.00 -4.37
C GLU A 564 -31.30 -7.36 -5.63
N LYS A 565 -32.07 -6.40 -6.19
CA LYS A 565 -32.87 -6.63 -7.41
C LYS A 565 -32.00 -7.02 -8.61
N ILE A 566 -30.83 -6.40 -8.77
CA ILE A 566 -29.87 -6.75 -9.84
C ILE A 566 -29.36 -8.18 -9.65
N VAL A 567 -28.90 -8.52 -8.44
CA VAL A 567 -28.42 -9.86 -8.09
C VAL A 567 -29.50 -10.92 -8.33
N THR A 568 -30.71 -10.67 -7.85
CA THR A 568 -31.87 -11.54 -8.04
C THR A 568 -32.25 -11.68 -9.52
N ARG A 569 -32.05 -10.66 -10.36
CA ARG A 569 -32.21 -10.78 -11.82
C ARG A 569 -31.08 -11.60 -12.46
N PHE A 570 -29.82 -11.43 -12.05
CA PHE A 570 -28.71 -12.28 -12.50
C PHE A 570 -28.92 -13.76 -12.13
N PHE A 571 -29.40 -14.06 -10.93
CA PHE A 571 -29.76 -15.43 -10.52
C PHE A 571 -30.90 -16.01 -11.38
N LYS A 572 -31.95 -15.22 -11.66
CA LYS A 572 -33.03 -15.63 -12.59
C LYS A 572 -32.53 -15.83 -14.02
N ALA A 573 -31.43 -15.18 -14.40
CA ALA A 573 -30.76 -15.31 -15.69
C ALA A 573 -29.67 -16.42 -15.71
N GLY A 574 -29.60 -17.28 -14.68
CA GLY A 574 -28.69 -18.43 -14.63
C GLY A 574 -27.24 -18.10 -14.27
N VAL A 575 -26.93 -16.89 -13.80
CA VAL A 575 -25.57 -16.49 -13.42
C VAL A 575 -25.18 -17.11 -12.06
N SER A 576 -24.02 -17.79 -12.02
CA SER A 576 -23.43 -18.33 -10.78
C SER A 576 -23.09 -17.22 -9.78
N PRO A 577 -23.36 -17.40 -8.47
CA PRO A 577 -22.98 -16.42 -7.44
C PRO A 577 -21.50 -16.03 -7.45
N SER A 578 -20.61 -17.01 -7.60
CA SER A 578 -19.16 -16.81 -7.67
C SER A 578 -18.71 -15.91 -8.82
N ALA A 579 -19.53 -15.78 -9.87
CA ALA A 579 -19.29 -14.97 -11.07
C ALA A 579 -19.70 -13.49 -10.89
N ILE A 580 -20.41 -13.16 -9.80
CA ILE A 580 -20.86 -11.80 -9.46
C ILE A 580 -19.91 -11.21 -8.38
N GLY A 581 -19.63 -9.91 -8.48
CA GLY A 581 -19.02 -9.13 -7.41
C GLY A 581 -19.74 -7.81 -7.18
N ILE A 582 -19.86 -7.41 -5.91
CA ILE A 582 -20.41 -6.11 -5.52
C ILE A 582 -19.28 -5.28 -4.90
N ILE A 583 -19.07 -4.09 -5.46
CA ILE A 583 -18.07 -3.13 -5.01
C ILE A 583 -18.79 -1.94 -4.39
N THR A 584 -18.35 -1.51 -3.20
CA THR A 584 -18.81 -0.28 -2.55
C THR A 584 -17.66 0.42 -1.83
N PRO A 585 -17.53 1.75 -1.91
CA PRO A 585 -16.47 2.49 -1.23
C PRO A 585 -16.62 2.57 0.30
N TYR A 586 -17.81 2.27 0.84
CA TYR A 586 -18.12 2.40 2.27
C TYR A 586 -18.43 1.06 2.92
N GLU A 587 -17.83 0.82 4.09
CA GLU A 587 -17.98 -0.42 4.86
C GLU A 587 -19.40 -0.57 5.42
N GLY A 588 -20.00 0.51 5.90
CA GLY A 588 -21.41 0.55 6.32
C GLY A 588 -22.36 0.07 5.21
N GLN A 589 -22.14 0.47 3.96
CA GLN A 589 -22.87 -0.05 2.81
C GLN A 589 -22.53 -1.52 2.52
N ARG A 590 -21.27 -1.96 2.67
CA ARG A 590 -20.87 -3.37 2.47
C ARG A 590 -21.68 -4.27 3.40
N SER A 591 -21.64 -3.98 4.71
CA SER A 591 -22.37 -4.71 5.74
C SER A 591 -23.89 -4.66 5.50
N TYR A 592 -24.43 -3.47 5.19
CA TYR A 592 -25.87 -3.32 4.94
C TYR A 592 -26.37 -4.07 3.69
N VAL A 593 -25.58 -4.10 2.60
CA VAL A 593 -25.91 -4.87 1.38
C VAL A 593 -25.93 -6.38 1.67
N VAL A 594 -24.94 -6.89 2.41
CA VAL A 594 -24.89 -8.30 2.83
C VAL A 594 -26.10 -8.65 3.68
N GLN A 595 -26.39 -7.85 4.70
CA GLN A 595 -27.55 -8.03 5.58
C GLN A 595 -28.87 -7.98 4.79
N SER A 596 -29.04 -6.99 3.91
CA SER A 596 -30.23 -6.79 3.09
C SER A 596 -30.49 -8.00 2.17
N MET A 597 -29.47 -8.50 1.46
CA MET A 597 -29.60 -9.68 0.61
C MET A 597 -29.97 -10.94 1.41
N GLN A 598 -29.39 -11.15 2.61
CA GLN A 598 -29.72 -12.30 3.45
C GLN A 598 -31.11 -12.25 4.11
N GLN A 599 -31.68 -11.05 4.30
CA GLN A 599 -32.99 -10.84 4.94
C GLN A 599 -34.14 -10.76 3.94
N THR A 600 -33.92 -10.09 2.80
CA THR A 600 -34.97 -9.75 1.82
C THR A 600 -34.84 -10.49 0.49
N GLY A 601 -33.70 -11.15 0.24
CA GLY A 601 -33.43 -11.87 -0.99
C GLY A 601 -34.41 -13.02 -1.25
N THR A 602 -34.81 -13.17 -2.51
CA THR A 602 -35.79 -14.17 -2.95
C THR A 602 -35.23 -15.59 -3.13
N PHE A 603 -33.92 -15.74 -3.25
CA PHE A 603 -33.23 -17.04 -3.38
C PHE A 603 -32.76 -17.60 -2.04
N LYS A 604 -32.25 -18.85 -2.03
CA LYS A 604 -31.64 -19.45 -0.83
C LYS A 604 -30.49 -18.59 -0.32
N LYS A 605 -30.40 -18.38 0.99
CA LYS A 605 -29.35 -17.56 1.64
C LYS A 605 -27.93 -17.97 1.24
N GLU A 606 -27.67 -19.26 1.07
CA GLU A 606 -26.36 -19.78 0.62
C GLU A 606 -25.90 -19.18 -0.72
N HIS A 607 -26.79 -18.92 -1.67
CA HIS A 607 -26.40 -18.28 -2.93
C HIS A 607 -25.94 -16.82 -2.72
N TYR A 608 -26.59 -16.05 -1.84
CA TYR A 608 -26.15 -14.68 -1.55
C TYR A 608 -24.84 -14.64 -0.75
N LYS A 609 -24.60 -15.65 0.10
CA LYS A 609 -23.36 -15.82 0.87
C LYS A 609 -22.12 -16.06 -0.01
N GLU A 610 -22.29 -16.66 -1.19
CA GLU A 610 -21.21 -16.93 -2.15
C GLU A 610 -20.80 -15.71 -3.00
N ILE A 611 -21.65 -14.68 -3.10
CA ILE A 611 -21.31 -13.44 -3.80
C ILE A 611 -20.21 -12.73 -3.04
N GLU A 612 -19.25 -12.14 -3.76
CA GLU A 612 -18.19 -11.34 -3.14
C GLU A 612 -18.65 -9.88 -2.98
N VAL A 613 -18.69 -9.36 -1.74
CA VAL A 613 -19.09 -7.96 -1.44
C VAL A 613 -17.96 -7.31 -0.65
N ALA A 614 -17.28 -6.31 -1.22
CA ALA A 614 -16.10 -5.70 -0.61
C ALA A 614 -15.80 -4.29 -1.15
N SER A 615 -14.78 -3.64 -0.59
CA SER A 615 -14.29 -2.34 -1.06
C SER A 615 -13.46 -2.42 -2.34
N VAL A 616 -13.31 -1.29 -3.02
CA VAL A 616 -12.47 -1.15 -4.23
C VAL A 616 -11.07 -1.71 -4.00
N ASP A 617 -10.48 -1.36 -2.86
CA ASP A 617 -9.14 -1.75 -2.42
C ASP A 617 -9.02 -3.27 -2.25
N ALA A 618 -10.04 -3.92 -1.67
CA ALA A 618 -10.07 -5.37 -1.50
C ALA A 618 -10.27 -6.13 -2.84
N PHE A 619 -10.89 -5.49 -3.84
CA PHE A 619 -11.11 -6.03 -5.18
C PHE A 619 -9.91 -5.85 -6.15
N GLN A 620 -8.84 -5.15 -5.76
CA GLN A 620 -7.65 -5.03 -6.59
C GLN A 620 -7.01 -6.40 -6.85
N GLY A 621 -6.43 -6.59 -8.05
CA GLY A 621 -5.93 -7.90 -8.51
C GLY A 621 -7.01 -8.94 -8.84
N ARG A 622 -8.28 -8.73 -8.46
CA ARG A 622 -9.40 -9.65 -8.76
C ARG A 622 -10.13 -9.26 -10.05
N GLU A 623 -10.98 -10.16 -10.52
CA GLU A 623 -11.94 -9.95 -11.61
C GLU A 623 -13.19 -10.83 -11.41
N LYS A 624 -14.31 -10.40 -11.98
CA LYS A 624 -15.59 -11.12 -11.99
C LYS A 624 -16.23 -11.04 -13.36
N ASP A 625 -17.17 -11.93 -13.64
CA ASP A 625 -17.93 -11.89 -14.88
C ASP A 625 -18.85 -10.66 -14.91
N PHE A 626 -19.57 -10.42 -13.81
CA PHE A 626 -20.43 -9.25 -13.63
C PHE A 626 -20.04 -8.47 -12.36
N ILE A 627 -20.04 -7.14 -12.46
CA ILE A 627 -19.80 -6.23 -11.33
C ILE A 627 -21.00 -5.32 -11.10
N VAL A 628 -21.36 -5.13 -9.83
CA VAL A 628 -22.29 -4.09 -9.39
C VAL A 628 -21.53 -3.10 -8.50
N LEU A 629 -21.51 -1.82 -8.86
CA LEU A 629 -20.87 -0.75 -8.10
C LEU A 629 -21.96 0.10 -7.42
N SER A 630 -21.96 0.17 -6.09
CA SER A 630 -22.78 1.11 -5.31
C SER A 630 -21.94 2.34 -4.97
N CYS A 631 -22.43 3.54 -5.28
CA CYS A 631 -21.72 4.79 -5.03
C CYS A 631 -22.05 5.39 -3.66
N VAL A 632 -23.23 5.11 -3.11
CA VAL A 632 -23.76 5.54 -1.80
C VAL A 632 -24.06 7.04 -1.69
N ARG A 633 -23.13 7.90 -2.13
CA ARG A 633 -23.15 9.33 -1.84
C ARG A 633 -24.28 10.08 -2.54
N SER A 634 -25.08 10.73 -1.71
CA SER A 634 -26.33 11.39 -2.07
C SER A 634 -26.61 12.51 -1.07
N ASN A 635 -25.95 13.66 -1.28
CA ASN A 635 -25.99 14.86 -0.43
C ASN A 635 -25.84 16.16 -1.25
N ASP A 636 -26.27 17.29 -0.68
CA ASP A 636 -26.21 18.57 -1.39
C ASP A 636 -24.86 19.30 -1.30
N HIS A 637 -24.15 19.20 -0.17
CA HIS A 637 -22.99 20.08 0.10
C HIS A 637 -21.71 19.37 0.59
N GLN A 638 -21.74 18.07 0.87
CA GLN A 638 -20.69 17.35 1.58
C GLN A 638 -19.67 16.64 0.66
N GLY A 639 -19.81 16.80 -0.65
CA GLY A 639 -18.95 16.16 -1.65
C GLY A 639 -19.09 14.63 -1.70
N ILE A 640 -18.19 13.98 -2.45
CA ILE A 640 -18.24 12.53 -2.71
C ILE A 640 -17.20 11.71 -1.93
N GLY A 641 -16.36 12.38 -1.12
CA GLY A 641 -15.33 11.73 -0.29
C GLY A 641 -14.43 10.80 -1.11
N PHE A 642 -14.33 9.55 -0.67
CA PHE A 642 -13.51 8.47 -1.24
C PHE A 642 -13.67 8.27 -2.76
N LEU A 643 -14.84 8.61 -3.34
CA LEU A 643 -15.09 8.52 -4.77
C LEU A 643 -14.37 9.59 -5.62
N SER A 644 -13.68 10.57 -5.01
CA SER A 644 -12.89 11.56 -5.76
C SER A 644 -11.60 10.98 -6.36
N ASP A 645 -11.04 9.91 -5.76
CA ASP A 645 -9.77 9.31 -6.19
C ASP A 645 -9.90 8.67 -7.59
N PRO A 646 -9.22 9.20 -8.62
CA PRO A 646 -9.29 8.67 -9.98
C PRO A 646 -8.84 7.21 -10.09
N ARG A 647 -7.86 6.83 -9.26
CA ARG A 647 -7.26 5.49 -9.27
C ARG A 647 -8.23 4.44 -8.74
N ARG A 648 -9.05 4.81 -7.74
CA ARG A 648 -10.14 3.96 -7.21
C ARG A 648 -11.22 3.74 -8.27
N LEU A 649 -11.64 4.79 -8.96
CA LEU A 649 -12.62 4.65 -10.04
C LEU A 649 -12.09 3.78 -11.19
N ASN A 650 -10.84 3.96 -11.59
CA ASN A 650 -10.18 3.12 -12.60
C ASN A 650 -10.17 1.63 -12.17
N VAL A 651 -9.79 1.33 -10.93
CA VAL A 651 -9.87 -0.05 -10.40
C VAL A 651 -11.31 -0.58 -10.46
N ALA A 652 -12.29 0.16 -9.94
CA ALA A 652 -13.69 -0.27 -9.86
C ALA A 652 -14.29 -0.58 -11.24
N LEU A 653 -14.11 0.30 -12.23
CA LEU A 653 -14.63 0.12 -13.60
C LEU A 653 -14.00 -1.07 -14.34
N THR A 654 -12.80 -1.50 -13.94
CA THR A 654 -12.01 -2.50 -14.66
C THR A 654 -11.96 -3.89 -14.01
N ARG A 655 -12.90 -4.19 -13.10
CA ARG A 655 -13.05 -5.51 -12.47
C ARG A 655 -13.95 -6.48 -13.26
N ALA A 656 -14.87 -5.98 -14.08
CA ALA A 656 -15.82 -6.78 -14.85
C ALA A 656 -15.17 -7.43 -16.10
N LYS A 657 -15.70 -8.57 -16.54
CA LYS A 657 -15.38 -9.18 -17.85
C LYS A 657 -16.52 -8.98 -18.85
N TYR A 658 -17.74 -9.35 -18.46
CA TYR A 658 -18.91 -9.39 -19.34
C TYR A 658 -19.89 -8.24 -19.13
N GLY A 659 -20.08 -7.73 -17.90
CA GLY A 659 -20.94 -6.57 -17.70
C GLY A 659 -20.78 -5.81 -16.38
N CYS A 660 -21.18 -4.54 -16.38
CA CYS A 660 -21.03 -3.64 -15.23
C CYS A 660 -22.28 -2.79 -14.99
N VAL A 661 -22.82 -2.83 -13.77
CA VAL A 661 -23.93 -1.98 -13.33
C VAL A 661 -23.43 -0.99 -12.28
N ILE A 662 -23.65 0.30 -12.50
CA ILE A 662 -23.31 1.35 -11.54
C ILE A 662 -24.61 1.92 -10.97
N LEU A 663 -24.72 1.99 -9.65
CA LEU A 663 -25.81 2.61 -8.91
C LEU A 663 -25.27 3.88 -8.25
N GLY A 664 -25.99 4.99 -8.35
CA GLY A 664 -25.59 6.23 -7.68
C GLY A 664 -26.51 7.40 -7.99
N ASN A 665 -26.32 8.52 -7.29
CA ASN A 665 -27.05 9.76 -7.53
C ASN A 665 -26.29 10.65 -8.55
N PRO A 666 -26.77 10.80 -9.81
CA PRO A 666 -26.06 11.59 -10.81
C PRO A 666 -25.89 13.06 -10.42
N LYS A 667 -26.87 13.65 -9.68
CA LYS A 667 -26.84 15.07 -9.28
C LYS A 667 -25.67 15.41 -8.35
N VAL A 668 -25.22 14.42 -7.59
CA VAL A 668 -24.16 14.57 -6.58
C VAL A 668 -22.81 14.20 -7.19
N LEU A 669 -22.76 13.09 -7.91
CA LEU A 669 -21.55 12.62 -8.59
C LEU A 669 -21.11 13.58 -9.70
N SER A 670 -22.03 14.16 -10.47
CA SER A 670 -21.71 15.12 -11.56
C SER A 670 -21.05 16.41 -11.08
N LYS A 671 -21.05 16.71 -9.78
CA LYS A 671 -20.29 17.84 -9.20
C LYS A 671 -18.78 17.61 -9.30
N HIS A 672 -18.33 16.35 -9.35
CA HIS A 672 -16.92 16.00 -9.54
C HIS A 672 -16.58 15.81 -11.04
N PRO A 673 -15.53 16.45 -11.58
CA PRO A 673 -15.25 16.42 -13.02
C PRO A 673 -15.10 15.04 -13.65
N LEU A 674 -14.39 14.10 -12.98
CA LEU A 674 -14.22 12.75 -13.53
C LEU A 674 -15.54 11.97 -13.62
N TRP A 675 -16.42 12.14 -12.63
CA TRP A 675 -17.74 11.52 -12.61
C TRP A 675 -18.71 12.20 -13.60
N HIS A 676 -18.57 13.50 -13.83
CA HIS A 676 -19.29 14.20 -14.89
C HIS A 676 -19.03 13.57 -16.27
N TYR A 677 -17.77 13.31 -16.63
CA TYR A 677 -17.45 12.64 -17.90
C TYR A 677 -17.92 11.18 -17.94
N LEU A 678 -17.89 10.46 -16.82
CA LEU A 678 -18.44 9.10 -16.76
C LEU A 678 -19.96 9.12 -17.04
N LEU A 679 -20.70 10.03 -16.39
CA LEU A 679 -22.13 10.20 -16.60
C LEU A 679 -22.47 10.63 -18.03
N LEU A 680 -21.67 11.51 -18.65
CA LEU A 680 -21.80 11.86 -20.07
C LEU A 680 -21.55 10.64 -20.98
N HIS A 681 -20.48 9.89 -20.76
CA HIS A 681 -20.13 8.70 -21.55
C HIS A 681 -21.26 7.64 -21.54
N PHE A 682 -21.89 7.42 -20.38
CA PHE A 682 -23.06 6.55 -20.24
C PHE A 682 -24.31 7.16 -20.90
N LYS A 683 -24.53 8.48 -20.78
CA LYS A 683 -25.68 9.17 -21.39
C LYS A 683 -25.64 9.16 -22.91
N GLU A 684 -24.47 9.43 -23.51
CA GLU A 684 -24.23 9.38 -24.97
C GLU A 684 -24.50 7.99 -25.57
N ARG A 685 -24.33 6.93 -24.78
CA ARG A 685 -24.59 5.53 -25.17
C ARG A 685 -26.01 5.05 -24.82
N ASN A 686 -26.90 5.93 -24.33
CA ASN A 686 -28.21 5.58 -23.79
C ASN A 686 -28.18 4.55 -22.63
N CYS A 687 -27.02 4.42 -21.96
CA CYS A 687 -26.79 3.53 -20.82
C CYS A 687 -27.04 4.21 -19.46
N LEU A 688 -27.34 5.51 -19.43
CA LEU A 688 -27.79 6.22 -18.22
C LEU A 688 -29.32 6.10 -18.11
N VAL A 689 -29.81 5.37 -17.10
CA VAL A 689 -31.21 4.95 -16.98
C VAL A 689 -31.81 5.19 -15.60
N GLU A 690 -33.14 5.24 -15.56
CA GLU A 690 -33.97 5.39 -14.36
C GLU A 690 -35.24 4.53 -14.47
N GLY A 691 -36.09 4.56 -13.43
CA GLY A 691 -37.27 3.70 -13.34
C GLY A 691 -36.97 2.29 -12.79
N PRO A 692 -37.94 1.36 -12.84
CA PRO A 692 -37.79 0.02 -12.28
C PRO A 692 -37.02 -0.91 -13.23
N LEU A 693 -36.30 -1.91 -12.69
CA LEU A 693 -35.41 -2.80 -13.45
C LEU A 693 -36.09 -3.58 -14.59
N ASN A 694 -37.40 -3.81 -14.51
CA ASN A 694 -38.19 -4.49 -15.55
C ASN A 694 -38.71 -3.55 -16.65
N ASN A 695 -38.55 -2.24 -16.50
CA ASN A 695 -38.97 -1.22 -17.47
C ASN A 695 -38.06 0.02 -17.35
N LEU A 696 -36.76 -0.18 -17.54
CA LEU A 696 -35.76 0.89 -17.50
C LEU A 696 -36.00 1.90 -18.63
N GLN A 697 -35.89 3.18 -18.31
CA GLN A 697 -36.03 4.29 -19.25
C GLN A 697 -34.76 5.14 -19.27
N VAL A 698 -34.40 5.72 -20.41
CA VAL A 698 -33.23 6.60 -20.52
C VAL A 698 -33.47 7.86 -19.69
N SER A 699 -32.54 8.17 -18.77
CA SER A 699 -32.72 9.29 -17.85
C SER A 699 -32.57 10.63 -18.57
N LEU A 700 -33.59 11.47 -18.41
CA LEU A 700 -33.61 12.83 -18.98
C LEU A 700 -32.80 13.83 -18.14
N LEU A 701 -32.26 13.42 -16.98
CA LEU A 701 -31.51 14.27 -16.05
C LEU A 701 -30.40 15.05 -16.77
N GLN A 702 -30.44 16.37 -16.62
CA GLN A 702 -29.38 17.27 -17.05
C GLN A 702 -28.50 17.63 -15.85
N PHE A 703 -27.19 17.72 -16.08
CA PHE A 703 -26.21 18.08 -15.07
C PHE A 703 -25.24 19.11 -15.65
N SER A 704 -25.10 20.24 -14.96
CA SER A 704 -24.23 21.35 -15.35
C SER A 704 -22.77 20.91 -15.39
N ARG A 705 -21.97 21.50 -16.28
CA ARG A 705 -20.51 21.34 -16.25
C ARG A 705 -19.96 21.88 -14.91
N PRO A 706 -19.06 21.17 -14.22
CA PRO A 706 -18.40 21.68 -13.02
C PRO A 706 -17.69 23.02 -13.28
N LYS A 707 -17.77 23.95 -12.31
CA LYS A 707 -17.10 25.26 -12.40
C LYS A 707 -15.57 25.15 -12.44
N THR A 708 -15.03 24.06 -11.90
CA THR A 708 -13.61 23.72 -11.96
C THR A 708 -13.36 22.71 -13.08
N SER A 709 -12.45 23.05 -14.00
CA SER A 709 -11.90 22.05 -14.93
C SER A 709 -11.08 21.02 -14.13
N TYR A 710 -11.11 19.75 -14.55
CA TYR A 710 -10.33 18.69 -13.92
C TYR A 710 -8.83 18.98 -14.04
N ARG A 711 -8.21 19.42 -12.95
CA ARG A 711 -6.75 19.50 -12.81
C ARG A 711 -6.22 18.16 -12.30
N GLY A 712 -6.37 17.12 -13.10
CA GLY A 712 -5.51 15.94 -12.94
C GLY A 712 -4.04 16.33 -13.19
N PRO A 713 -3.07 15.46 -12.84
CA PRO A 713 -1.66 15.58 -13.24
C PRO A 713 -1.50 16.11 -14.68
N GLN A 714 -0.53 17.00 -14.92
CA GLN A 714 -0.44 17.85 -16.13
C GLN A 714 -0.54 17.13 -17.51
N ARG A 715 -0.36 15.80 -17.57
CA ARG A 715 -0.58 14.97 -18.76
C ARG A 715 -2.04 14.85 -19.22
N TYR A 716 -3.04 15.09 -18.35
CA TYR A 716 -4.46 14.88 -18.70
C TYR A 716 -5.07 15.91 -19.67
N GLN A 717 -4.34 16.97 -20.05
CA GLN A 717 -4.87 18.03 -20.92
C GLN A 717 -5.16 17.60 -22.36
N MET A 718 -4.44 16.61 -22.92
CA MET A 718 -4.66 16.19 -24.32
C MET A 718 -5.94 15.37 -24.52
N ALA A 719 -6.25 14.43 -23.62
CA ALA A 719 -7.53 13.71 -23.63
C ALA A 719 -8.72 14.70 -23.45
N TYR A 720 -8.50 15.73 -22.63
CA TYR A 720 -9.43 16.85 -22.44
C TYR A 720 -9.76 17.61 -23.72
N GLN A 721 -8.75 17.88 -24.56
CA GLN A 721 -8.94 18.52 -25.86
C GLN A 721 -9.72 17.61 -26.82
N HIS A 722 -9.44 16.30 -26.84
CA HIS A 722 -10.14 15.36 -27.72
C HIS A 722 -11.63 15.21 -27.37
N ALA A 723 -11.98 15.19 -26.07
CA ALA A 723 -13.36 15.21 -25.60
C ALA A 723 -14.07 16.55 -25.89
N ASN A 724 -13.36 17.68 -25.72
CA ASN A 724 -13.89 18.99 -26.09
C ASN A 724 -14.12 19.12 -27.61
N HIS A 725 -13.28 18.53 -28.47
CA HIS A 725 -13.49 18.53 -29.92
C HIS A 725 -14.76 17.75 -30.31
N MET A 726 -15.05 16.62 -29.64
CA MET A 726 -16.32 15.90 -29.81
C MET A 726 -17.52 16.74 -29.35
N ALA A 727 -17.43 17.37 -28.18
CA ALA A 727 -18.51 18.19 -27.63
C ALA A 727 -18.74 19.53 -28.38
N ALA A 728 -17.72 20.05 -29.06
CA ALA A 728 -17.82 21.26 -29.90
C ALA A 728 -18.40 20.96 -31.28
N ALA A 729 -18.20 19.75 -31.83
CA ALA A 729 -18.72 19.35 -33.13
C ALA A 729 -20.25 19.33 -33.20
N THR A 730 -20.94 19.14 -32.07
CA THR A 730 -22.40 19.20 -31.94
C THR A 730 -22.94 20.60 -31.64
N GLY A 731 -22.08 21.62 -31.53
CA GLY A 731 -22.40 22.87 -30.84
C GLY A 731 -21.89 24.18 -31.46
N ASN A 732 -21.64 24.27 -32.78
CA ASN A 732 -21.76 25.55 -33.50
C ASN A 732 -21.71 25.42 -35.03
N ARG A 733 -22.82 25.72 -35.70
CA ARG A 733 -22.83 26.23 -37.08
C ARG A 733 -23.25 27.71 -37.06
N MET A 734 -22.31 28.62 -36.77
CA MET A 734 -22.37 30.02 -37.24
C MET A 734 -21.06 30.80 -36.96
N ASN A 735 -20.60 31.52 -37.98
CA ASN A 735 -19.68 32.67 -38.02
C ASN A 735 -18.29 32.66 -37.35
N GLY A 736 -17.30 33.15 -38.12
CA GLY A 736 -16.28 34.09 -37.61
C GLY A 736 -14.82 33.63 -37.70
N ARG A 737 -14.07 34.11 -38.71
CA ARG A 737 -12.60 33.99 -38.79
C ARG A 737 -11.90 34.94 -37.81
N ARG A 738 -10.84 34.48 -37.12
CA ARG A 738 -9.57 35.24 -36.97
C ARG A 738 -8.42 34.36 -36.44
N ASP A 739 -7.27 34.44 -37.09
CA ASP A 739 -6.00 33.80 -36.68
C ASP A 739 -5.12 34.71 -35.81
N GLY A 740 -4.24 34.11 -35.00
CA GLY A 740 -3.17 34.79 -34.26
C GLY A 740 -2.57 33.95 -33.12
N PRO A 741 -1.25 33.63 -33.11
CA PRO A 741 -0.62 32.78 -32.11
C PRO A 741 0.12 33.56 -30.99
N PRO A 742 0.19 32.97 -29.79
CA PRO A 742 1.42 32.93 -29.00
C PRO A 742 1.74 31.47 -28.60
N GLY A 743 2.98 31.03 -28.44
CA GLY A 743 4.13 31.75 -27.90
C GLY A 743 4.50 31.04 -26.59
N ALA A 744 5.43 30.10 -26.66
CA ALA A 744 5.75 29.20 -25.55
C ALA A 744 6.95 29.72 -24.74
N ASP A 745 6.72 30.07 -23.48
CA ASP A 745 7.76 30.14 -22.45
C ASP A 745 7.10 29.93 -21.07
N GLY A 746 7.68 29.09 -20.21
CA GLY A 746 6.97 28.60 -19.03
C GLY A 746 7.80 27.73 -18.09
N SER A 747 8.46 28.39 -17.14
CA SER A 747 9.22 27.81 -16.02
C SER A 747 8.55 26.62 -15.32
N VAL A 748 9.34 25.60 -14.98
CA VAL A 748 8.91 24.43 -14.19
C VAL A 748 8.87 24.77 -12.71
N VAL A 749 7.66 24.90 -12.16
CA VAL A 749 7.40 24.93 -10.71
C VAL A 749 6.66 23.65 -10.33
N GLY A 750 7.21 22.91 -9.35
CA GLY A 750 6.60 21.66 -8.86
C GLY A 750 5.24 21.93 -8.20
N TYR A 751 4.24 21.11 -8.53
CA TYR A 751 2.89 21.25 -7.98
C TYR A 751 2.52 20.08 -7.06
N ILE A 752 2.09 20.43 -5.85
CA ILE A 752 1.63 19.55 -4.79
C ILE A 752 0.13 19.24 -5.01
N PRO A 753 -0.36 18.01 -4.83
CA PRO A 753 -1.80 17.75 -4.87
C PRO A 753 -2.54 18.43 -3.70
N ASP A 754 -3.44 19.37 -4.02
CA ASP A 754 -4.36 19.99 -3.06
C ASP A 754 -5.46 19.01 -2.61
N ASP A 755 -5.10 18.00 -1.82
CA ASP A 755 -6.07 17.31 -0.97
C ASP A 755 -6.52 18.25 0.16
N VAL A 756 -7.84 18.38 0.33
CA VAL A 756 -8.56 19.21 1.32
C VAL A 756 -8.80 20.68 0.94
N SER A 757 -9.85 20.94 0.16
CA SER A 757 -10.62 22.20 0.23
C SER A 757 -12.08 22.04 -0.20
N SER A 758 -12.93 21.49 0.68
CA SER A 758 -14.40 21.54 0.55
C SER A 758 -15.04 22.39 1.65
N VAL A 759 -14.50 23.59 1.89
CA VAL A 759 -15.12 24.65 2.70
C VAL A 759 -14.84 26.01 2.06
N HIS A 760 -15.66 26.40 1.08
CA HIS A 760 -15.79 27.80 0.67
C HIS A 760 -17.25 28.09 0.32
N SER A 761 -17.96 28.72 1.27
CA SER A 761 -19.16 29.49 0.95
C SER A 761 -18.76 30.94 0.69
N SER A 762 -19.54 31.63 -0.13
CA SER A 762 -19.18 32.93 -0.72
C SER A 762 -19.59 34.09 0.20
N ALA A 763 -18.68 35.03 0.45
CA ALA A 763 -19.01 36.37 0.95
C ALA A 763 -18.16 37.42 0.23
N LEU A 764 -18.83 38.47 -0.28
CA LEU A 764 -18.20 39.61 -0.95
C LEU A 764 -17.72 40.63 0.09
N GLY A 765 -16.50 41.16 -0.09
CA GLY A 765 -15.97 42.26 0.71
C GLY A 765 -14.49 42.51 0.40
N GLY A 766 -14.19 43.57 -0.34
CA GLY A 766 -12.82 43.92 -0.73
C GLY A 766 -12.09 44.73 0.34
N ALA A 767 -10.84 44.37 0.61
CA ALA A 767 -9.85 45.23 1.28
C ALA A 767 -8.44 44.83 0.79
N ALA A 768 -7.52 45.80 0.74
CA ALA A 768 -6.22 45.64 0.09
C ALA A 768 -5.17 44.90 0.95
N LEU A 769 -4.20 44.28 0.27
CA LEU A 769 -2.98 43.74 0.86
C LEU A 769 -2.07 44.87 1.37
N PRO A 770 -1.30 44.60 2.43
CA PRO A 770 0.10 45.03 2.45
C PRO A 770 1.06 43.85 2.67
N SER A 771 2.10 43.78 1.86
CA SER A 771 3.24 42.87 2.02
C SER A 771 4.22 43.41 3.05
N GLN A 772 4.55 42.64 4.10
CA GLN A 772 5.73 42.88 4.95
C GLN A 772 6.23 41.57 5.56
N TYR A 773 7.51 41.25 5.34
CA TYR A 773 8.22 40.14 6.00
C TYR A 773 8.68 40.57 7.42
N PRO A 774 8.75 39.65 8.41
CA PRO A 774 9.31 39.96 9.73
C PRO A 774 10.84 40.17 9.68
N PRO A 775 11.39 41.07 10.52
CA PRO A 775 12.82 41.41 10.48
C PRO A 775 13.65 40.56 11.46
N MET A 776 14.36 39.56 10.95
CA MET A 776 15.61 39.06 11.54
C MET A 776 16.61 38.87 10.38
N PHE A 777 17.91 39.07 10.65
CA PHE A 777 19.00 39.19 9.67
C PHE A 777 19.10 40.53 8.90
N GLN A 778 19.28 41.63 9.64
CA GLN A 778 20.12 42.74 9.17
C GLN A 778 21.39 42.80 10.04
N GLY A 779 22.56 42.72 9.41
CA GLY A 779 23.86 42.86 10.06
C GLY A 779 24.97 42.05 9.39
N PHE A 780 25.98 42.76 8.84
CA PHE A 780 27.22 42.30 8.19
C PHE A 780 27.27 42.18 6.65
N GLN A 781 27.48 43.34 6.02
CA GLN A 781 28.40 43.53 4.88
C GLN A 781 29.74 44.08 5.45
N GLU A 782 30.89 44.09 4.79
CA GLU A 782 31.33 43.60 3.46
C GLU A 782 32.42 42.48 3.65
N SER A 783 33.37 42.10 2.78
CA SER A 783 33.81 42.51 1.42
C SER A 783 34.57 41.37 0.71
N TRP A 784 34.85 41.53 -0.59
CA TRP A 784 35.93 40.84 -1.34
C TRP A 784 36.59 41.85 -2.29
N PRO A 785 37.90 41.75 -2.59
CA PRO A 785 38.64 42.81 -3.28
C PRO A 785 38.39 42.89 -4.80
N GLN A 786 38.46 44.10 -5.33
CA GLN A 786 38.32 44.45 -6.75
C GLN A 786 39.64 44.33 -7.53
N LEU A 787 39.54 44.12 -8.85
CA LEU A 787 40.52 44.58 -9.85
C LEU A 787 39.79 45.27 -11.02
N PRO A 788 40.44 46.20 -11.77
CA PRO A 788 39.76 47.45 -12.14
C PRO A 788 39.32 47.63 -13.61
N ALA A 789 38.21 48.37 -13.75
CA ALA A 789 37.87 49.40 -14.75
C ALA A 789 38.24 49.25 -16.26
N GLY A 790 37.23 49.38 -17.14
CA GLY A 790 37.41 49.49 -18.61
C GLY A 790 36.13 49.88 -19.39
N GLN A 791 35.85 51.17 -19.47
CA GLN A 791 34.67 51.84 -20.05
C GLN A 791 34.07 51.39 -21.43
N ARG A 792 32.72 51.53 -21.50
CA ARG A 792 31.87 52.16 -22.55
C ARG A 792 31.39 51.43 -23.83
N ASN A 793 30.07 51.64 -24.05
CA ASN A 793 29.29 51.75 -25.30
C ASN A 793 29.16 50.55 -26.26
N GLY A 794 27.91 50.12 -26.53
CA GLY A 794 27.52 49.34 -27.71
C GLY A 794 27.06 50.25 -28.87
N PRO A 795 26.13 49.84 -29.76
CA PRO A 795 25.53 48.50 -29.99
C PRO A 795 25.68 48.06 -31.49
N ILE A 796 24.74 47.24 -32.01
CA ILE A 796 24.51 46.85 -33.43
C ILE A 796 25.24 45.57 -33.90
N GLY A 797 24.49 44.66 -34.55
CA GLY A 797 25.05 43.48 -35.26
C GLY A 797 24.05 42.34 -35.45
N ASP A 798 23.09 42.49 -36.36
CA ASP A 798 22.03 41.50 -36.66
C ASP A 798 22.49 40.44 -37.70
N LYS A 799 21.76 39.30 -37.76
CA LYS A 799 21.62 38.33 -38.87
C LYS A 799 22.54 37.09 -39.02
N THR A 800 21.89 35.96 -38.73
CA THR A 800 21.52 34.85 -39.67
C THR A 800 22.33 33.53 -39.80
N HIS A 801 21.52 32.47 -39.74
CA HIS A 801 21.57 31.16 -40.42
C HIS A 801 22.58 30.06 -40.01
N ALA A 802 21.99 28.91 -39.63
CA ALA A 802 22.57 27.56 -39.48
C ALA A 802 22.52 26.81 -40.84
N PRO A 803 22.71 25.46 -40.96
CA PRO A 803 23.29 24.42 -40.07
C PRO A 803 24.43 23.67 -40.85
N PRO A 804 24.64 22.30 -40.88
CA PRO A 804 24.36 21.17 -39.97
C PRO A 804 25.58 20.19 -39.75
N GLU A 805 25.31 19.07 -39.04
CA GLU A 805 25.80 17.68 -39.29
C GLU A 805 27.27 17.16 -39.06
N SER A 806 27.33 16.12 -38.20
CA SER A 806 27.90 14.76 -38.42
C SER A 806 29.40 14.40 -38.58
N ILE A 807 29.81 13.49 -37.66
CA ILE A 807 30.45 12.15 -37.89
C ILE A 807 31.96 12.02 -38.20
N ALA A 808 32.56 10.99 -37.58
CA ALA A 808 33.88 10.34 -37.83
C ALA A 808 35.14 11.15 -37.48
N GLY A 809 36.30 10.54 -37.20
CA GLY A 809 36.66 9.11 -37.12
C GLY A 809 38.10 8.88 -37.60
N GLU A 810 38.70 7.75 -37.20
CA GLU A 810 40.07 7.28 -37.53
C GLU A 810 41.22 8.10 -36.89
N SER A 811 42.17 7.55 -36.12
CA SER A 811 43.00 6.32 -36.19
C SER A 811 44.33 6.51 -36.92
N VAL A 812 45.44 6.40 -36.19
CA VAL A 812 46.76 6.03 -36.72
C VAL A 812 47.38 4.99 -35.79
N ALA A 813 47.86 3.90 -36.36
CA ALA A 813 48.55 2.82 -35.66
C ALA A 813 50.06 2.89 -35.93
N ALA A 814 50.85 2.34 -35.01
CA ALA A 814 52.16 1.78 -35.30
C ALA A 814 52.39 0.58 -34.36
N SER A 815 52.96 -0.49 -34.89
CA SER A 815 52.98 -1.83 -34.32
C SER A 815 54.39 -2.34 -34.02
N GLU A 816 54.43 -3.47 -33.29
CA GLU A 816 55.43 -4.57 -33.26
C GLU A 816 55.87 -4.90 -31.80
N ILE A 817 55.52 -6.08 -31.23
CA ILE A 817 56.03 -7.47 -31.50
C ILE A 817 57.44 -7.62 -30.86
N THR A 818 57.75 -8.56 -29.95
CA THR A 818 57.05 -9.74 -29.36
C THR A 818 57.74 -10.20 -28.05
N ASP A 819 57.09 -11.10 -27.29
CA ASP A 819 57.69 -12.18 -26.47
C ASP A 819 58.59 -11.86 -25.24
N VAL A 820 58.79 -12.73 -24.23
CA VAL A 820 57.93 -13.73 -23.55
C VAL A 820 58.58 -14.12 -22.19
N THR A 821 57.79 -14.57 -21.20
CA THR A 821 58.16 -15.32 -19.95
C THR A 821 59.05 -14.74 -18.81
N THR A 822 58.40 -14.70 -17.62
CA THR A 822 58.82 -15.23 -16.28
C THR A 822 59.94 -14.63 -15.40
N ASN A 823 59.52 -14.37 -14.15
CA ASN A 823 60.16 -14.66 -12.84
C ASN A 823 61.51 -14.05 -12.45
N GLY A 824 61.59 -13.51 -11.22
CA GLY A 824 62.87 -13.44 -10.48
C GLY A 824 63.00 -12.30 -9.47
N SER A 825 62.40 -12.47 -8.30
CA SER A 825 62.70 -11.76 -7.03
C SER A 825 64.14 -11.28 -6.79
N VAL A 826 64.32 -10.15 -6.08
CA VAL A 826 65.05 -10.03 -4.78
C VAL A 826 65.15 -8.55 -4.30
N LYS A 827 65.04 -8.30 -2.98
CA LYS A 827 65.27 -7.01 -2.25
C LYS A 827 66.77 -6.89 -1.83
N PRO A 828 67.28 -5.97 -0.96
CA PRO A 828 66.76 -4.74 -0.34
C PRO A 828 67.72 -3.52 -0.46
N GLY A 829 67.41 -2.37 0.18
CA GLY A 829 68.38 -1.27 0.37
C GLY A 829 67.85 -0.08 1.18
N GLN A 830 68.44 0.20 2.34
CA GLN A 830 68.03 1.22 3.33
C GLN A 830 68.50 2.67 3.04
N GLY A 831 67.84 3.64 3.69
CA GLY A 831 68.44 4.92 4.15
C GLY A 831 68.41 6.10 3.17
N GLY A 832 68.34 7.37 3.61
CA GLY A 832 68.10 7.87 4.97
C GLY A 832 68.63 9.29 5.23
N VAL A 833 67.76 10.18 5.75
CA VAL A 833 68.05 11.16 6.82
C VAL A 833 68.88 12.43 6.49
N SER A 834 68.17 13.58 6.38
CA SER A 834 68.32 14.80 7.25
C SER A 834 68.85 16.18 6.78
N LEU A 835 68.14 17.22 7.30
CA LEU A 835 68.60 18.48 7.97
C LEU A 835 69.32 19.57 7.14
N ALA A 836 69.25 20.89 7.45
CA ALA A 836 68.46 21.64 8.45
C ALA A 836 68.47 23.18 8.20
N GLY A 837 67.56 23.89 8.87
CA GLY A 837 67.78 25.27 9.39
C GLY A 837 66.97 26.39 8.72
N LEU A 838 66.50 27.45 9.43
CA LEU A 838 66.60 27.78 10.87
C LEU A 838 65.50 28.79 11.29
N SER A 839 64.95 28.61 12.51
CA SER A 839 64.69 29.63 13.56
C SER A 839 63.58 30.71 13.36
N ILE A 840 62.40 30.58 13.98
CA ILE A 840 61.97 31.22 15.28
C ILE A 840 61.79 32.75 15.15
N ASN A 841 60.61 33.37 15.36
CA ASN A 841 59.52 33.12 16.33
C ASN A 841 58.15 33.73 15.81
N ASP A 842 56.95 33.72 16.42
CA ASP A 842 56.37 33.16 17.67
C ASP A 842 54.81 33.04 17.55
N LEU A 843 54.15 32.59 18.63
CA LEU A 843 52.76 32.83 19.10
C LEU A 843 51.53 32.32 18.30
N ASN A 844 50.86 31.34 18.93
CA ASN A 844 49.41 31.06 18.92
C ASN A 844 48.66 30.90 17.59
N LYS A 845 48.58 29.64 17.12
CA LYS A 845 47.39 29.08 16.45
C LYS A 845 47.36 27.55 16.59
N GLN A 846 46.38 27.00 17.29
CA GLN A 846 46.08 25.57 17.22
C GLN A 846 45.32 25.28 15.92
N ALA A 847 45.78 24.28 15.17
CA ALA A 847 45.08 23.78 13.99
C ALA A 847 43.90 22.88 14.40
N SER A 848 42.78 23.01 13.69
CA SER A 848 41.59 22.18 13.89
C SER A 848 41.80 20.75 13.36
N LEU A 849 41.73 19.77 14.27
CA LEU A 849 41.73 18.34 13.91
C LEU A 849 40.42 17.94 13.22
N SER A 850 40.53 17.04 12.24
CA SER A 850 39.38 16.47 11.51
C SER A 850 38.49 15.63 12.45
N GLN A 851 37.20 15.48 12.15
CA GLN A 851 36.32 14.64 12.98
C GLN A 851 36.73 13.15 12.96
N SER A 852 37.35 12.69 11.88
CA SER A 852 37.90 11.33 11.74
C SER A 852 38.95 10.98 12.81
N ASP A 853 39.73 11.94 13.28
CA ASP A 853 40.81 11.69 14.25
C ASP A 853 40.33 11.63 15.71
N LYS A 854 39.14 12.17 16.00
CA LYS A 854 38.56 12.16 17.36
C LYS A 854 37.90 10.83 17.71
N LEU A 855 37.31 10.13 16.74
CA LEU A 855 36.67 8.83 16.99
C LEU A 855 37.69 7.70 17.16
N ARG A 856 38.81 7.75 16.42
CA ARG A 856 39.84 6.69 16.43
C ARG A 856 40.55 6.56 17.79
N ARG A 857 40.71 7.66 18.54
CA ARG A 857 41.28 7.64 19.90
C ARG A 857 40.33 7.16 20.99
N TYR A 858 39.04 6.98 20.71
CA TYR A 858 38.07 6.48 21.70
C TYR A 858 37.93 4.95 21.71
N VAL A 859 38.45 4.27 20.67
CA VAL A 859 38.27 2.81 20.47
C VAL A 859 39.50 1.98 20.85
N GLU A 860 40.71 2.57 20.86
CA GLU A 860 41.99 1.84 20.99
C GLU A 860 42.78 2.22 22.27
N GLY A 861 42.09 2.57 23.36
CA GLY A 861 42.67 3.38 24.45
C GLY A 861 42.50 2.88 25.90
N GLN A 862 42.52 1.58 26.21
CA GLN A 862 42.77 1.11 27.59
C GLN A 862 43.67 -0.14 27.66
N GLY A 863 44.95 0.08 27.91
CA GLY A 863 45.91 -0.90 28.43
C GLY A 863 46.82 -0.19 29.45
N ALA A 864 46.79 -0.62 30.71
CA ALA A 864 47.49 0.04 31.81
C ALA A 864 49.00 -0.31 31.87
N PRO A 865 49.81 0.50 32.58
CA PRO A 865 50.37 -0.03 33.83
C PRO A 865 50.37 0.95 35.03
N GLN A 866 50.57 0.35 36.22
CA GLN A 866 50.58 0.90 37.59
C GLN A 866 52.03 1.10 38.13
N PRO A 867 52.29 1.46 39.42
CA PRO A 867 51.65 2.39 40.38
C PRO A 867 52.72 3.30 41.07
N PRO A 868 52.48 3.98 42.23
CA PRO A 868 52.66 3.31 43.54
C PRO A 868 51.81 3.80 44.77
N ILE A 869 51.52 2.86 45.71
CA ILE A 869 51.28 3.02 47.19
C ILE A 869 50.11 3.94 47.64
N GLY A 870 49.19 3.59 48.56
CA GLY A 870 48.88 2.44 49.44
C GLY A 870 47.63 2.82 50.28
N ALA A 871 46.99 2.03 51.15
CA ALA A 871 47.13 0.65 51.61
C ALA A 871 45.76 0.18 52.20
N GLY A 872 45.48 -1.13 52.30
CA GLY A 872 44.28 -1.65 53.01
C GLY A 872 43.64 -2.93 52.44
N ARG A 873 44.11 -4.10 52.90
CA ARG A 873 43.50 -5.45 52.72
C ARG A 873 42.05 -5.49 53.26
N ASN A 874 41.09 -6.35 52.90
CA ASN A 874 41.01 -7.72 52.32
C ASN A 874 39.52 -7.93 51.84
N ARG A 875 39.01 -8.99 51.16
CA ARG A 875 39.49 -10.18 50.40
C ARG A 875 38.25 -10.90 49.79
N SER A 876 38.36 -11.51 48.59
CA SER A 876 37.42 -12.49 47.96
C SER A 876 35.97 -12.02 47.65
N THR A 877 35.28 -12.46 46.60
CA THR A 877 35.54 -13.53 45.58
C THR A 877 34.91 -13.14 44.22
N LEU A 878 35.29 -13.82 43.12
CA LEU A 878 34.62 -13.70 41.82
C LEU A 878 33.29 -14.47 41.81
N GLU A 879 32.30 -13.97 41.06
CA GLU A 879 31.37 -14.79 40.26
C GLU A 879 30.67 -13.92 39.19
N ASP A 880 30.41 -14.51 38.02
CA ASP A 880 29.66 -13.90 36.92
C ASP A 880 28.15 -13.99 37.19
N GLU A 881 27.38 -12.92 36.95
CA GLU A 881 25.92 -13.03 36.80
C GLU A 881 25.41 -12.33 35.54
N ASP A 882 24.81 -13.16 34.68
CA ASP A 882 23.78 -12.78 33.72
C ASP A 882 22.56 -12.16 34.41
N ALA A 883 21.76 -11.43 33.62
CA ALA A 883 20.38 -11.03 33.93
C ALA A 883 20.10 -10.16 35.18
N ARG A 884 19.78 -8.88 34.95
CA ARG A 884 18.63 -8.22 35.59
C ARG A 884 18.19 -6.94 34.87
N SER A 885 16.91 -6.88 34.55
CA SER A 885 16.11 -5.65 34.54
C SER A 885 14.69 -6.06 34.91
N VAL A 886 14.49 -6.19 36.22
CA VAL A 886 13.26 -6.72 36.83
C VAL A 886 12.31 -5.58 37.15
N SER A 887 11.02 -5.83 36.90
CA SER A 887 9.89 -4.99 37.31
C SER A 887 9.93 -4.63 38.79
N THR A 888 9.89 -3.33 39.11
CA THR A 888 9.79 -2.83 40.49
C THR A 888 8.34 -2.61 40.91
N ALA A 889 7.82 -3.46 41.81
CA ALA A 889 6.65 -3.15 42.62
C ALA A 889 6.65 -4.02 43.89
N PHE A 890 6.98 -3.43 45.05
CA PHE A 890 6.73 -4.05 46.36
C PHE A 890 6.70 -2.98 47.47
N ALA A 891 5.68 -3.09 48.34
CA ALA A 891 5.77 -3.03 49.81
C ALA A 891 4.73 -2.14 50.52
N SER A 892 3.70 -2.79 51.08
CA SER A 892 3.19 -2.60 52.45
C SER A 892 2.22 -3.77 52.76
N GLN A 893 2.08 -4.32 53.97
CA GLN A 893 3.00 -4.54 55.08
C GLN A 893 2.31 -5.57 56.03
N VAL A 894 2.96 -6.73 56.21
CA VAL A 894 2.96 -7.67 57.37
C VAL A 894 1.83 -7.63 58.42
N GLY A 895 1.26 -8.82 58.71
CA GLY A 895 0.68 -9.22 60.00
C GLY A 895 1.28 -10.55 60.47
N VAL A 896 1.60 -10.69 61.76
CA VAL A 896 2.54 -11.69 62.34
C VAL A 896 1.83 -12.89 62.98
N GLY A 897 2.47 -14.08 62.95
CA GLY A 897 2.59 -14.90 64.18
C GLY A 897 2.27 -16.41 64.10
N GLY A 898 3.28 -17.24 64.37
CA GLY A 898 3.14 -18.67 64.66
C GLY A 898 4.50 -19.37 64.75
N TYR A 899 5.00 -19.61 65.97
CA TYR A 899 6.12 -20.54 66.25
C TYR A 899 5.67 -21.98 65.93
N ASP A 900 6.51 -22.94 65.56
CA ASP A 900 7.95 -23.15 65.82
C ASP A 900 8.63 -23.79 64.56
#